data_AF-A0A954ZNP9-F1
#
_entry.id   AF-A0A954ZNP9-F1
#
_cell.length_a   1.000
_cell.length_b   1.000
_cell.length_c   1.000
_cell.angle_alpha   90.00
_cell.angle_beta   90.00
_cell.angle_gamma   90.00
#
_symmetry.space_group_name_H-M   'P 1'
#
loop_
_entity.id
_entity.type
_entity.pdbx_description
1 polymer ?
#
loop_
_entity_poly.entity_id
_entity_poly.type
_entity_poly.pdbx_seq_one_letter_code
_entity_poly.pdbx_strand_id
1 'polypeptide(L)'
;MSVPTTGPPAPAANQLYVIIHGVGDPAPGETLQHFLRGQSVVSPVDVSSPAGSATIVRTQTDSVEWLLVDRDQNRTVETFPVHVRRVLRQTPDGRHDQQVFAEVYWGDISQVRGGRFGVLRGILDVLFGLRHIAYQGADQPGWCGRLLRIMSGWTADVIRGPLAAVNFMLLLLWITAIVLVRFFPVVYRRGAVCNIVVMAVAALIFFVACYLNDRKSPREHTFLRWLAFWAFDLFLIGAAVASSFSRGPSLIGNHNAIIWHSSVVMGVLGAIWLWLTALVIAMSLVWFIGRLSRRYYGPGLDAAFLVSTLTVGLWGQCLPTAWRVAFLFGKRTGIVPRNLAHELQSLFDRALPLMGLQWTMAALLIAIAFFVALYHTIWKRTHSASGYRKTRPAPRLLVNPVVAATAASSALVGTSALLYLVWLRYSHPAWETTWFGRFLSHGNAIAASVASLAGVVASYTLAYLRVGIDILFDVVTHFHRSHYLHRHTASFRFRDEIGDRAEAVIKHFAESDSTLSHLTVITHSQGSMIGIEVLNNPVDVVPWQRFDEIRLVTMGSPFLHLYQHYFGHKYPPLDHADWKPLRQRVRSWLNIFRIDDFVGTYIIDDPGFQARYGDMTVTDQPVDPLGHTGYWTDRQVIAALREHGILGRPGSQVPLARRDRAA
;
A
#
# COMPACT_ATOMS: atom_id res chain seq x y z
N MET A 1 -52.63 27.90 32.74
CA MET A 1 -51.44 27.45 32.01
C MET A 1 -50.73 26.42 32.88
N SER A 2 -50.86 25.14 32.56
CA SER A 2 -50.15 24.06 33.25
C SER A 2 -48.67 24.11 32.85
N VAL A 3 -47.80 24.33 33.82
CA VAL A 3 -46.34 24.19 33.65
C VAL A 3 -46.08 22.76 33.15
N PRO A 4 -45.35 22.55 32.04
CA PRO A 4 -44.98 21.21 31.62
C PRO A 4 -44.18 20.59 32.75
N THR A 5 -44.72 19.54 33.37
CA THR A 5 -43.96 18.70 34.29
C THR A 5 -42.85 18.07 33.47
N THR A 6 -41.66 18.67 33.52
CA THR A 6 -40.44 18.06 32.99
C THR A 6 -40.30 16.72 33.68
N GLY A 7 -40.47 15.64 32.91
CA GLY A 7 -40.23 14.29 33.40
C GLY A 7 -38.85 14.19 34.05
N PRO A 8 -38.62 13.17 34.89
CA PRO A 8 -37.32 12.98 35.53
C PRO A 8 -36.20 13.04 34.47
N PRO A 9 -35.11 13.77 34.75
CA PRO A 9 -34.04 13.96 33.78
C PRO A 9 -33.50 12.59 33.36
N ALA A 10 -33.32 12.40 32.04
CA ALA A 10 -32.78 11.16 31.49
C ALA A 10 -31.47 10.79 32.21
N PRO A 11 -31.24 9.50 32.53
CA PRO A 11 -30.03 9.07 33.24
C PRO A 11 -28.77 9.52 32.50
N ALA A 12 -27.73 9.84 33.26
CA ALA A 12 -26.39 10.14 32.76
C ALA A 12 -25.94 8.98 31.87
N ALA A 13 -25.68 9.26 30.60
CA ALA A 13 -25.32 8.25 29.62
C ALA A 13 -23.79 8.04 29.66
N ASN A 14 -23.34 7.03 30.41
CA ASN A 14 -21.93 6.64 30.36
C ASN A 14 -21.60 6.09 28.98
N GLN A 15 -20.49 6.56 28.42
CA GLN A 15 -20.18 6.40 27.00
C GLN A 15 -18.80 5.78 26.81
N LEU A 16 -18.75 4.75 25.95
CA LEU A 16 -17.54 4.13 25.46
C LEU A 16 -17.18 4.71 24.09
N TYR A 17 -15.96 5.20 23.96
CA TYR A 17 -15.35 5.64 22.71
C TYR A 17 -14.27 4.64 22.31
N VAL A 18 -14.48 3.93 21.21
CA VAL A 18 -13.47 3.03 20.65
C VAL A 18 -12.80 3.72 19.48
N ILE A 19 -11.50 3.98 19.61
CA ILE A 19 -10.69 4.70 18.64
C ILE A 19 -9.91 3.69 17.81
N ILE A 20 -10.16 3.68 16.50
CA ILE A 20 -9.47 2.81 15.54
C ILE A 20 -8.71 3.68 14.54
N HIS A 21 -7.40 3.76 14.71
CA HIS A 21 -6.53 4.51 13.80
C HIS A 21 -6.36 3.79 12.45
N GLY A 22 -5.94 4.52 11.40
CA GLY A 22 -5.47 3.95 10.12
C GLY A 22 -4.04 3.45 10.21
N VAL A 23 -3.45 2.91 9.13
CA VAL A 23 -2.00 2.61 9.19
C VAL A 23 -1.25 3.93 9.27
N GLY A 24 -0.20 3.89 10.07
CA GLY A 24 0.77 4.94 10.22
C GLY A 24 1.77 4.50 11.27
N ASP A 25 2.53 5.45 11.78
CA ASP A 25 3.51 5.20 12.82
C ASP A 25 3.04 5.60 14.23
N PRO A 26 1.74 5.56 14.62
CA PRO A 26 1.40 5.94 15.98
C PRO A 26 2.00 4.92 16.92
N ALA A 27 2.77 5.40 17.89
CA ALA A 27 3.11 4.59 19.05
C ALA A 27 1.82 4.21 19.80
N PRO A 28 1.81 3.09 20.53
CA PRO A 28 0.66 2.74 21.37
C PRO A 28 0.23 3.92 22.27
N GLY A 29 -1.03 4.35 22.18
CA GLY A 29 -1.58 5.47 22.96
C GLY A 29 -1.45 6.86 22.32
N GLU A 30 -0.65 7.00 21.25
CA GLU A 30 -0.38 8.29 20.62
C GLU A 30 -1.61 8.86 19.92
N THR A 31 -2.39 8.01 19.23
CA THR A 31 -3.63 8.46 18.57
C THR A 31 -4.61 9.01 19.59
N LEU A 32 -4.81 8.26 20.69
CA LEU A 32 -5.69 8.69 21.77
C LEU A 32 -5.21 10.00 22.40
N GLN A 33 -3.89 10.14 22.62
CA GLN A 33 -3.32 11.38 23.13
C GLN A 33 -3.53 12.56 22.15
N HIS A 34 -3.32 12.36 20.86
CA HIS A 34 -3.54 13.38 19.84
C HIS A 34 -5.00 13.80 19.75
N PHE A 35 -5.91 12.85 19.81
CA PHE A 35 -7.33 13.09 19.83
C PHE A 35 -7.75 13.92 21.06
N LEU A 36 -7.35 13.50 22.27
CA LEU A 36 -7.67 14.21 23.52
C LEU A 36 -7.04 15.61 23.58
N ARG A 37 -5.81 15.79 23.08
CA ARG A 37 -5.18 17.11 22.95
C ARG A 37 -5.94 18.01 21.96
N GLY A 38 -6.40 17.45 20.84
CA GLY A 38 -7.25 18.15 19.89
C GLY A 38 -8.53 18.69 20.56
N GLN A 39 -9.10 17.90 21.47
CA GLN A 39 -10.26 18.34 22.27
C GLN A 39 -9.91 19.45 23.26
N SER A 40 -8.78 19.40 23.95
CA SER A 40 -8.42 20.41 24.94
C SER A 40 -8.08 21.77 24.32
N VAL A 41 -7.44 21.80 23.15
CA VAL A 41 -7.00 23.06 22.50
C VAL A 41 -8.17 23.92 22.02
N VAL A 42 -9.30 23.32 21.65
CA VAL A 42 -10.49 24.05 21.15
C VAL A 42 -11.44 24.44 22.29
N SER A 43 -11.14 24.05 23.53
CA SER A 43 -11.78 24.62 24.72
C SER A 43 -10.73 25.44 25.46
N PRO A 44 -10.40 26.67 25.02
CA PRO A 44 -9.92 27.64 25.98
C PRO A 44 -11.00 27.67 27.05
N VAL A 45 -10.65 27.23 28.26
CA VAL A 45 -11.44 27.55 29.45
C VAL A 45 -11.42 29.07 29.47
N ASP A 46 -12.45 29.67 28.88
CA ASP A 46 -12.69 31.07 28.96
C ASP A 46 -13.04 31.28 30.43
N VAL A 47 -12.02 31.64 31.23
CA VAL A 47 -12.13 31.84 32.68
C VAL A 47 -13.22 32.88 33.01
N SER A 48 -13.65 33.62 31.99
CA SER A 48 -14.74 34.60 31.98
C SER A 48 -16.14 34.03 31.70
N SER A 49 -16.31 32.75 31.29
CA SER A 49 -17.63 32.22 30.98
C SER A 49 -18.47 32.01 32.26
N PRO A 50 -19.63 32.67 32.40
CA PRO A 50 -20.43 32.60 33.62
C PRO A 50 -20.97 31.18 33.86
N ALA A 51 -20.54 30.57 34.97
CA ALA A 51 -21.14 29.51 35.81
C ALA A 51 -21.93 28.31 35.21
N GLY A 52 -22.04 28.12 33.89
CA GLY A 52 -22.94 27.12 33.29
C GLY A 52 -22.28 26.05 32.41
N SER A 53 -20.95 26.07 32.25
CA SER A 53 -20.25 25.13 31.39
C SER A 53 -19.81 23.89 32.18
N ALA A 54 -20.28 22.71 31.78
CA ALA A 54 -19.86 21.43 32.36
C ALA A 54 -18.33 21.36 32.47
N THR A 55 -17.83 21.26 33.71
CA THR A 55 -16.40 21.30 34.00
C THR A 55 -15.82 19.89 33.93
N ILE A 56 -14.67 19.73 33.29
CA ILE A 56 -13.93 18.46 33.34
C ILE A 56 -13.37 18.36 34.78
N VAL A 57 -13.93 17.46 35.57
CA VAL A 57 -13.61 17.36 37.01
C VAL A 57 -12.34 16.57 37.23
N ARG A 58 -12.12 15.52 36.44
CA ARG A 58 -10.93 14.68 36.60
C ARG A 58 -10.65 13.86 35.34
N THR A 59 -9.46 14.02 34.79
CA THR A 59 -8.89 13.03 33.86
C THR A 59 -8.25 11.94 34.71
N GLN A 60 -8.84 10.75 34.71
CA GLN A 60 -8.33 9.64 35.50
C GLN A 60 -7.29 8.85 34.68
N THR A 61 -6.33 8.33 35.43
CA THR A 61 -5.10 7.62 35.08
C THR A 61 -5.01 7.04 33.67
N ASP A 62 -3.90 7.36 33.02
CA ASP A 62 -3.44 6.70 31.82
C ASP A 62 -3.18 5.21 32.12
N SER A 63 -4.07 4.31 31.67
CA SER A 63 -3.92 2.86 31.88
C SER A 63 -3.68 2.13 30.55
N VAL A 64 -2.98 1.00 30.64
CA VAL A 64 -2.77 0.06 29.53
C VAL A 64 -3.35 -1.26 29.98
N GLU A 65 -4.40 -1.70 29.29
CA GLU A 65 -5.04 -3.00 29.50
C GLU A 65 -4.50 -3.97 28.44
N TRP A 66 -4.19 -5.20 28.84
CA TRP A 66 -3.72 -6.25 27.91
C TRP A 66 -4.88 -7.20 27.63
N LEU A 67 -5.41 -7.16 26.42
CA LEU A 67 -6.56 -7.99 26.03
C LEU A 67 -6.11 -9.22 25.25
N LEU A 68 -6.86 -10.30 25.39
CA LEU A 68 -6.64 -11.57 24.73
C LEU A 68 -7.48 -11.63 23.45
N VAL A 69 -6.89 -12.10 22.35
CA VAL A 69 -7.64 -12.51 21.16
C VAL A 69 -7.64 -14.03 21.07
N ASP A 70 -8.82 -14.63 21.12
CA ASP A 70 -8.99 -16.07 20.90
C ASP A 70 -9.14 -16.34 19.40
N ARG A 71 -8.04 -16.72 18.74
CA ARG A 71 -7.99 -16.90 17.28
C ARG A 71 -8.30 -18.31 16.80
N ASP A 72 -8.27 -19.29 17.70
CA ASP A 72 -8.48 -20.68 17.32
C ASP A 72 -8.61 -21.55 18.58
N GLN A 73 -9.44 -22.60 18.50
CA GLN A 73 -9.53 -23.64 19.54
C GLN A 73 -8.17 -24.35 19.82
N ASN A 74 -7.12 -24.04 19.04
CA ASN A 74 -5.77 -24.60 19.09
C ASN A 74 -4.72 -23.77 19.89
N ARG A 75 -5.13 -23.04 20.94
CA ARG A 75 -4.32 -22.66 22.12
C ARG A 75 -3.25 -21.55 22.02
N THR A 76 -3.08 -20.83 20.91
CA THR A 76 -2.20 -19.64 20.93
C THR A 76 -3.02 -18.40 21.28
N VAL A 77 -2.96 -18.00 22.55
CA VAL A 77 -3.57 -16.75 23.02
C VAL A 77 -2.61 -15.61 22.74
N GLU A 78 -3.00 -14.70 21.86
CA GLU A 78 -2.22 -13.49 21.57
C GLU A 78 -2.76 -12.32 22.39
N THR A 79 -1.89 -11.65 23.15
CA THR A 79 -2.23 -10.42 23.88
C THR A 79 -1.84 -9.18 23.10
N PHE A 80 -2.64 -8.12 23.18
CA PHE A 80 -2.28 -6.81 22.63
C PHE A 80 -2.60 -5.68 23.62
N PRO A 81 -1.84 -4.56 23.59
CA PRO A 81 -2.08 -3.44 24.49
C PRO A 81 -3.25 -2.58 24.01
N VAL A 82 -4.08 -2.15 24.95
CA VAL A 82 -5.21 -1.24 24.75
C VAL A 82 -5.00 -0.05 25.67
N HIS A 83 -4.86 1.13 25.08
CA HIS A 83 -4.66 2.35 25.86
C HIS A 83 -6.02 2.91 26.24
N VAL A 84 -6.23 3.05 27.55
CA VAL A 84 -7.51 3.45 28.12
C VAL A 84 -7.36 4.77 28.85
N ARG A 85 -8.33 5.66 28.65
CA ARG A 85 -8.46 6.94 29.36
C ARG A 85 -9.89 7.08 29.85
N ARG A 86 -10.04 7.33 31.14
CA ARG A 86 -11.35 7.55 31.75
C ARG A 86 -11.47 9.03 32.11
N VAL A 87 -12.50 9.68 31.59
CA VAL A 87 -12.79 11.09 31.84
C VAL A 87 -14.12 11.16 32.59
N LEU A 88 -14.09 11.75 33.78
CA LEU A 88 -15.30 12.05 34.53
C LEU A 88 -15.68 13.51 34.28
N ARG A 89 -16.82 13.70 33.62
CA ARG A 89 -17.39 15.01 33.36
C ARG A 89 -18.49 15.26 34.37
N GLN A 90 -18.47 16.41 35.03
CA GLN A 90 -19.61 16.82 35.83
C GLN A 90 -20.57 17.62 34.96
N THR A 91 -21.80 17.14 34.85
CA THR A 91 -22.89 17.83 34.17
C THR A 91 -23.34 19.04 35.00
N PRO A 92 -24.01 20.04 34.39
CA PRO A 92 -24.44 21.25 35.08
C PRO A 92 -25.37 21.00 36.28
N ASP A 93 -26.06 19.85 36.31
CA ASP A 93 -26.92 19.41 37.40
C ASP A 93 -26.16 18.63 38.52
N GLY A 94 -24.83 18.61 38.45
CA GLY A 94 -23.97 17.98 39.45
C GLY A 94 -23.79 16.47 39.30
N ARG A 95 -24.43 15.82 38.32
CA ARG A 95 -24.20 14.40 38.01
C ARG A 95 -22.83 14.20 37.35
N HIS A 96 -22.35 12.97 37.36
CA HIS A 96 -21.09 12.59 36.72
C HIS A 96 -21.38 11.69 35.52
N ASP A 97 -20.99 12.14 34.33
CA ASP A 97 -20.95 11.32 33.12
C ASP A 97 -19.55 10.72 33.00
N GLN A 98 -19.47 9.39 32.90
CA GLN A 98 -18.23 8.70 32.64
C GLN A 98 -18.04 8.52 31.14
N GLN A 99 -16.89 8.96 30.62
CA GLN A 99 -16.45 8.71 29.26
C GLN A 99 -15.21 7.82 29.30
N VAL A 100 -15.26 6.68 28.65
CA VAL A 100 -14.13 5.75 28.53
C VAL A 100 -13.65 5.80 27.10
N PHE A 101 -12.38 6.16 26.89
CA PHE A 101 -11.74 6.13 25.58
C PHE A 101 -10.77 4.96 25.53
N ALA A 102 -10.97 4.06 24.57
CA ALA A 102 -10.13 2.89 24.37
C ALA A 102 -9.56 2.91 22.94
N GLU A 103 -8.23 2.90 22.82
CA GLU A 103 -7.54 2.81 21.52
C GLU A 103 -7.29 1.35 21.15
N VAL A 104 -7.75 0.96 19.97
CA VAL A 104 -7.39 -0.32 19.34
C VAL A 104 -6.01 -0.14 18.70
N TYR A 105 -4.96 -0.60 19.38
CA TYR A 105 -3.61 -0.56 18.82
C TYR A 105 -3.33 -1.74 17.90
N TRP A 106 -2.87 -1.43 16.69
CA TRP A 106 -2.48 -2.43 15.69
C TRP A 106 -1.25 -2.03 14.86
N GLY A 107 -0.52 -1.01 15.30
CA GLY A 107 0.71 -0.58 14.64
C GLY A 107 1.77 -1.69 14.56
N ASP A 108 1.79 -2.63 15.51
CA ASP A 108 2.68 -3.80 15.48
C ASP A 108 2.45 -4.74 14.28
N ILE A 109 1.24 -4.73 13.71
CA ILE A 109 0.87 -5.54 12.55
C ILE A 109 1.29 -4.84 11.25
N SER A 110 1.18 -3.51 11.21
CA SER A 110 1.23 -2.74 9.96
C SER A 110 2.38 -1.73 9.84
N GLN A 111 3.20 -1.55 10.87
CA GLN A 111 4.26 -0.55 10.84
C GLN A 111 5.38 -0.91 9.87
N VAL A 112 5.64 0.01 8.95
CA VAL A 112 6.93 0.12 8.27
C VAL A 112 7.94 0.52 9.33
N ARG A 113 8.84 -0.41 9.69
CA ARG A 113 9.88 -0.17 10.71
C ARG A 113 10.56 1.19 10.50
N GLY A 114 10.82 1.90 11.59
CA GLY A 114 11.56 3.14 11.56
C GLY A 114 12.97 2.99 10.95
N GLY A 115 13.50 4.09 10.43
CA GLY A 115 14.84 4.18 9.85
C GLY A 115 14.93 3.81 8.36
N ARG A 116 16.07 4.11 7.74
CA ARG A 116 16.27 3.98 6.28
C ARG A 116 16.07 2.55 5.76
N PHE A 117 16.57 1.55 6.49
CA PHE A 117 16.41 0.14 6.12
C PHE A 117 14.97 -0.36 6.33
N GLY A 118 14.27 0.15 7.34
CA GLY A 118 12.88 -0.18 7.58
C GLY A 118 11.97 0.37 6.49
N VAL A 119 12.19 1.62 6.06
CA VAL A 119 11.50 2.21 4.90
C VAL A 119 11.79 1.45 3.60
N LEU A 120 13.06 1.09 3.35
CA LEU A 120 13.42 0.30 2.16
C LEU A 120 12.71 -1.06 2.16
N ARG A 121 12.68 -1.74 3.31
CA ARG A 121 11.94 -2.99 3.48
C ARG A 121 10.44 -2.77 3.26
N GLY A 122 9.86 -1.71 3.82
CA GLY A 122 8.45 -1.36 3.61
C GLY A 122 8.11 -1.12 2.15
N ILE A 123 8.98 -0.41 1.41
CA ILE A 123 8.84 -0.25 -0.05
C ILE A 123 8.82 -1.61 -0.74
N LEU A 124 9.74 -2.52 -0.41
CA LEU A 124 9.75 -3.87 -0.98
C LEU A 124 8.47 -4.64 -0.62
N ASP A 125 8.03 -4.57 0.64
CA ASP A 125 6.81 -5.24 1.11
C ASP A 125 5.57 -4.70 0.38
N VAL A 126 5.47 -3.38 0.17
CA VAL A 126 4.44 -2.76 -0.69
C VAL A 126 4.55 -3.25 -2.12
N LEU A 127 5.72 -3.13 -2.76
CA LEU A 127 5.92 -3.48 -4.17
C LEU A 127 5.58 -4.93 -4.45
N PHE A 128 5.97 -5.84 -3.56
CA PHE A 128 5.56 -7.22 -3.66
C PHE A 128 4.07 -7.34 -3.37
N GLY A 129 3.57 -6.69 -2.33
CA GLY A 129 2.19 -6.74 -1.90
C GLY A 129 1.16 -6.18 -2.89
N LEU A 130 1.56 -5.29 -3.80
CA LEU A 130 0.74 -4.74 -4.89
C LEU A 130 0.00 -5.82 -5.70
N ARG A 131 0.57 -7.03 -5.82
CA ARG A 131 -0.11 -8.17 -6.46
C ARG A 131 -1.46 -8.49 -5.83
N HIS A 132 -1.62 -8.27 -4.52
CA HIS A 132 -2.86 -8.57 -3.81
C HIS A 132 -3.97 -7.63 -4.29
N ILE A 133 -3.65 -6.34 -4.44
CA ILE A 133 -4.55 -5.33 -5.02
C ILE A 133 -4.92 -5.72 -6.46
N ALA A 134 -3.93 -6.06 -7.28
CA ALA A 134 -4.17 -6.46 -8.66
C ALA A 134 -5.07 -7.70 -8.76
N TYR A 135 -4.84 -8.68 -7.87
CA TYR A 135 -5.65 -9.88 -7.78
C TYR A 135 -7.10 -9.56 -7.40
N GLN A 136 -7.33 -8.70 -6.40
CA GLN A 136 -8.69 -8.32 -6.00
C GLN A 136 -9.41 -7.51 -7.09
N GLY A 137 -8.72 -6.61 -7.80
CA GLY A 137 -9.32 -5.87 -8.92
C GLY A 137 -9.75 -6.80 -10.07
N ALA A 138 -9.01 -7.88 -10.26
CA ALA A 138 -9.30 -8.91 -11.25
C ALA A 138 -10.30 -9.99 -10.77
N ASP A 139 -10.67 -10.01 -9.49
CA ASP A 139 -11.55 -11.01 -8.86
C ASP A 139 -13.05 -10.75 -9.14
N GLN A 140 -13.34 -10.26 -10.34
CA GLN A 140 -14.68 -9.96 -10.82
C GLN A 140 -15.20 -11.05 -11.77
N PRO A 141 -16.52 -11.22 -11.89
CA PRO A 141 -17.10 -12.25 -12.77
C PRO A 141 -16.72 -12.04 -14.25
N GLY A 142 -16.67 -13.16 -14.98
CA GLY A 142 -16.40 -13.19 -16.42
C GLY A 142 -14.93 -13.46 -16.80
N TRP A 143 -14.67 -13.51 -18.10
CA TRP A 143 -13.40 -14.04 -18.62
C TRP A 143 -12.26 -13.01 -18.59
N CYS A 144 -12.55 -11.71 -18.78
CA CYS A 144 -11.51 -10.68 -18.72
C CYS A 144 -10.87 -10.59 -17.33
N GLY A 145 -11.70 -10.56 -16.27
CA GLY A 145 -11.22 -10.61 -14.88
C GLY A 145 -10.39 -11.86 -14.61
N ARG A 146 -10.89 -13.04 -15.01
CA ARG A 146 -10.17 -14.31 -14.86
C ARG A 146 -8.80 -14.30 -15.54
N LEU A 147 -8.71 -13.85 -16.80
CA LEU A 147 -7.45 -13.78 -17.53
C LEU A 147 -6.49 -12.78 -16.93
N LEU A 148 -6.94 -11.56 -16.58
CA LEU A 148 -6.10 -10.58 -15.88
C LEU A 148 -5.59 -11.12 -14.56
N ARG A 149 -6.42 -11.85 -13.80
CA ARG A 149 -6.03 -12.47 -12.53
C ARG A 149 -4.93 -13.51 -12.73
N ILE A 150 -5.08 -14.37 -13.75
CA ILE A 150 -4.08 -15.37 -14.11
C ILE A 150 -2.77 -14.69 -14.53
N MET A 151 -2.81 -13.74 -15.47
CA MET A 151 -1.64 -13.02 -15.95
C MET A 151 -0.94 -12.21 -14.86
N SER A 152 -1.71 -11.55 -13.97
CA SER A 152 -1.15 -10.83 -12.82
C SER A 152 -0.46 -11.78 -11.84
N GLY A 153 -1.02 -12.99 -11.65
CA GLY A 153 -0.39 -14.07 -10.89
C GLY A 153 0.96 -14.49 -11.49
N TRP A 154 0.98 -14.77 -12.79
CA TRP A 154 2.20 -15.09 -13.54
C TRP A 154 3.27 -14.00 -13.42
N THR A 155 2.87 -12.74 -13.62
CA THR A 155 3.74 -11.56 -13.44
C THR A 155 4.34 -11.52 -12.04
N ALA A 156 3.51 -11.64 -11.01
CA ALA A 156 3.98 -11.61 -9.63
C ALA A 156 4.91 -12.78 -9.29
N ASP A 157 4.61 -13.97 -9.78
CA ASP A 157 5.40 -15.18 -9.57
C ASP A 157 6.77 -15.08 -10.26
N VAL A 158 6.82 -14.57 -11.49
CA VAL A 158 8.08 -14.40 -12.23
C VAL A 158 8.96 -13.31 -11.64
N ILE A 159 8.37 -12.18 -11.23
CA ILE A 159 9.12 -11.11 -10.57
C ILE A 159 9.69 -11.58 -9.23
N ARG A 160 8.90 -12.28 -8.43
CA ARG A 160 9.34 -12.73 -7.09
C ARG A 160 10.34 -13.86 -7.16
N GLY A 161 10.16 -14.81 -8.07
CA GLY A 161 10.99 -16.01 -8.18
C GLY A 161 12.14 -15.84 -9.18
N PRO A 162 11.93 -16.22 -10.44
CA PRO A 162 12.93 -16.20 -11.52
C PRO A 162 13.74 -14.91 -11.60
N LEU A 163 13.07 -13.76 -11.64
CA LEU A 163 13.75 -12.48 -11.78
C LEU A 163 14.65 -12.20 -10.59
N ALA A 164 14.15 -12.42 -9.36
CA ALA A 164 14.96 -12.24 -8.15
C ALA A 164 16.14 -13.23 -8.09
N ALA A 165 15.92 -14.50 -8.46
CA ALA A 165 16.97 -15.52 -8.49
C ALA A 165 18.10 -15.17 -9.46
N VAL A 166 17.75 -14.84 -10.71
CA VAL A 166 18.70 -14.43 -11.76
C VAL A 166 19.51 -13.20 -11.32
N ASN A 167 18.87 -12.23 -10.67
CA ASN A 167 19.57 -11.04 -10.18
C ASN A 167 20.48 -11.32 -8.99
N PHE A 168 20.03 -12.17 -8.05
CA PHE A 168 20.87 -12.59 -6.94
C PHE A 168 22.08 -13.39 -7.43
N MET A 169 21.90 -14.25 -8.43
CA MET A 169 23.00 -14.98 -9.07
C MET A 169 23.98 -14.02 -9.76
N LEU A 170 23.47 -13.03 -10.51
CA LEU A 170 24.31 -12.00 -11.13
C LEU A 170 25.15 -11.25 -10.08
N LEU A 171 24.55 -10.91 -8.93
CA LEU A 171 25.26 -10.29 -7.80
C LEU A 171 26.40 -11.15 -7.29
N LEU A 172 26.17 -12.44 -7.11
CA LEU A 172 27.20 -13.34 -6.61
C LEU A 172 28.30 -13.57 -7.63
N LEU A 173 27.97 -13.71 -8.91
CA LEU A 173 28.96 -13.77 -10.00
C LEU A 173 29.87 -12.54 -9.99
N TRP A 174 29.30 -11.37 -9.74
CA TRP A 174 30.05 -10.12 -9.69
C TRP A 174 30.94 -9.99 -8.47
N ILE A 175 30.41 -10.28 -7.29
CA ILE A 175 31.21 -10.30 -6.05
C ILE A 175 32.37 -11.27 -6.22
N THR A 176 32.10 -12.46 -6.76
CA THR A 176 33.12 -13.48 -7.06
C THR A 176 34.15 -12.95 -8.05
N ALA A 177 33.73 -12.30 -9.14
CA ALA A 177 34.63 -11.70 -10.11
C ALA A 177 35.54 -10.64 -9.46
N ILE A 178 34.97 -9.73 -8.68
CA ILE A 178 35.70 -8.66 -7.99
C ILE A 178 36.74 -9.27 -7.04
N VAL A 179 36.34 -10.25 -6.22
CA VAL A 179 37.24 -10.94 -5.28
C VAL A 179 38.36 -11.66 -6.01
N LEU A 180 38.05 -12.44 -7.05
CA LEU A 180 39.05 -13.20 -7.80
C LEU A 180 40.02 -12.28 -8.55
N VAL A 181 39.54 -11.22 -9.20
CA VAL A 181 40.44 -10.27 -9.88
C VAL A 181 41.34 -9.53 -8.87
N ARG A 182 40.80 -9.19 -7.69
CA ARG A 182 41.53 -8.41 -6.69
C ARG A 182 42.56 -9.22 -5.90
N PHE A 183 42.18 -10.43 -5.47
CA PHE A 183 42.99 -11.23 -4.54
C PHE A 183 43.63 -12.46 -5.20
N PHE A 184 43.04 -12.98 -6.27
CA PHE A 184 43.49 -14.22 -6.91
C PHE A 184 43.58 -14.10 -8.45
N PRO A 185 44.33 -13.12 -8.99
CA PRO A 185 44.32 -12.81 -10.42
C PRO A 185 44.81 -13.97 -11.30
N VAL A 186 45.63 -14.88 -10.77
CA VAL A 186 46.06 -16.10 -11.48
C VAL A 186 44.91 -17.10 -11.60
N VAL A 187 44.10 -17.26 -10.55
CA VAL A 187 42.91 -18.11 -10.53
C VAL A 187 41.87 -17.56 -11.49
N TYR A 188 41.66 -16.24 -11.47
CA TYR A 188 40.74 -15.57 -12.39
C TYR A 188 41.06 -15.85 -13.87
N ARG A 189 42.36 -15.81 -14.23
CA ARG A 189 42.83 -16.14 -15.59
C ARG A 189 42.67 -17.63 -15.94
N ARG A 190 42.70 -18.53 -14.95
CA ARG A 190 42.51 -19.98 -15.13
C ARG A 190 41.03 -20.34 -15.04
N GLY A 191 40.29 -20.09 -16.12
CA GLY A 191 38.82 -20.18 -16.19
C GLY A 191 38.17 -21.45 -15.61
N ALA A 192 38.86 -22.59 -15.59
CA ALA A 192 38.36 -23.84 -14.99
C ALA A 192 38.11 -23.73 -13.46
N VAL A 193 38.98 -23.03 -12.72
CA VAL A 193 38.81 -22.86 -11.28
C VAL A 193 37.68 -21.88 -10.97
N CYS A 194 37.51 -20.83 -11.80
CA CYS A 194 36.35 -19.94 -11.73
C CYS A 194 35.03 -20.70 -11.85
N ASN A 195 34.94 -21.67 -12.77
CA ASN A 195 33.72 -22.48 -12.95
C ASN A 195 33.38 -23.31 -11.71
N ILE A 196 34.38 -23.93 -11.07
CA ILE A 196 34.20 -24.70 -9.83
C ILE A 196 33.69 -23.79 -8.70
N VAL A 197 34.27 -22.59 -8.57
CA VAL A 197 33.82 -21.61 -7.56
C VAL A 197 32.38 -21.19 -7.81
N VAL A 198 32.02 -20.88 -9.06
CA VAL A 198 30.64 -20.51 -9.43
C VAL A 198 29.65 -21.64 -9.12
N MET A 199 30.00 -22.89 -9.45
CA MET A 199 29.18 -24.06 -9.13
C MET A 199 29.02 -24.26 -7.62
N ALA A 200 30.10 -24.11 -6.85
CA ALA A 200 30.05 -24.24 -5.40
C ALA A 200 29.16 -23.16 -4.76
N VAL A 201 29.26 -21.93 -5.24
CA VAL A 201 28.39 -20.82 -4.81
C VAL A 201 26.93 -21.12 -5.15
N ALA A 202 26.64 -21.54 -6.38
CA ALA A 202 25.27 -21.88 -6.80
C ALA A 202 24.68 -23.03 -5.96
N ALA A 203 25.46 -24.08 -5.71
CA ALA A 203 25.07 -25.20 -4.86
C ALA A 203 24.81 -24.78 -3.41
N LEU A 204 25.64 -23.89 -2.85
CA LEU A 204 25.45 -23.35 -1.50
C LEU A 204 24.15 -22.55 -1.40
N ILE A 205 23.86 -21.68 -2.38
CA ILE A 205 22.59 -20.91 -2.40
C ILE A 205 21.40 -21.86 -2.43
N PHE A 206 21.45 -22.86 -3.31
CA PHE A 206 20.42 -23.87 -3.42
C PHE A 206 20.20 -24.58 -2.09
N PHE A 207 21.27 -25.00 -1.43
CA PHE A 207 21.21 -25.64 -0.11
C PHE A 207 20.62 -24.72 0.96
N VAL A 208 21.06 -23.45 1.04
CA VAL A 208 20.53 -22.47 1.99
C VAL A 208 19.05 -22.18 1.73
N ALA A 209 18.64 -22.07 0.46
CA ALA A 209 17.25 -21.87 0.08
C ALA A 209 16.38 -23.06 0.49
N CYS A 210 16.85 -24.30 0.27
CA CYS A 210 16.19 -25.51 0.75
C CYS A 210 16.09 -25.54 2.28
N TYR A 211 17.18 -25.26 2.99
CA TYR A 211 17.25 -25.28 4.45
C TYR A 211 16.36 -24.23 5.13
N LEU A 212 16.36 -22.99 4.64
CA LEU A 212 15.51 -21.93 5.18
C LEU A 212 14.03 -22.17 4.94
N ASN A 213 13.69 -22.97 3.93
CA ASN A 213 12.32 -23.30 3.59
C ASN A 213 11.74 -24.42 4.47
N ASP A 214 12.55 -25.41 4.85
CA ASP A 214 12.13 -26.55 5.69
C ASP A 214 11.57 -26.11 7.07
N ARG A 215 11.95 -24.93 7.55
CA ARG A 215 11.50 -24.37 8.84
C ARG A 215 10.22 -23.54 8.79
N LYS A 216 9.62 -23.30 7.61
CA LYS A 216 8.40 -22.51 7.48
C LYS A 216 7.30 -23.36 6.85
N SER A 217 6.13 -23.37 7.49
CA SER A 217 4.90 -24.14 7.17
C SER A 217 4.66 -24.39 5.66
N PRO A 218 3.93 -25.45 5.27
CA PRO A 218 3.87 -25.98 3.90
C PRO A 218 3.47 -24.91 2.87
N ARG A 219 4.47 -24.22 2.32
CA ARG A 219 4.41 -23.28 1.20
C ARG A 219 4.80 -24.02 -0.08
N GLU A 220 4.24 -25.21 -0.25
CA GLU A 220 4.75 -26.27 -1.12
C GLU A 220 4.83 -25.87 -2.60
N HIS A 221 3.91 -25.02 -3.08
CA HIS A 221 3.89 -24.63 -4.50
C HIS A 221 4.85 -23.51 -4.88
N THR A 222 5.12 -22.56 -3.99
CA THR A 222 6.09 -21.50 -4.28
C THR A 222 7.49 -22.11 -4.24
N PHE A 223 7.78 -22.95 -3.25
CA PHE A 223 9.05 -23.62 -3.09
C PHE A 223 9.42 -24.52 -4.28
N LEU A 224 8.53 -25.41 -4.73
CA LEU A 224 8.79 -26.27 -5.90
C LEU A 224 9.10 -25.46 -7.17
N ARG A 225 8.48 -24.29 -7.33
CA ARG A 225 8.77 -23.38 -8.45
C ARG A 225 10.14 -22.72 -8.30
N TRP A 226 10.50 -22.27 -7.10
CA TRP A 226 11.86 -21.78 -6.82
C TRP A 226 12.90 -22.87 -7.06
N LEU A 227 12.64 -24.08 -6.55
CA LEU A 227 13.51 -25.24 -6.68
C LEU A 227 13.73 -25.62 -8.15
N ALA A 228 12.66 -25.66 -8.96
CA ALA A 228 12.74 -25.93 -10.38
C ALA A 228 13.55 -24.85 -11.13
N PHE A 229 13.42 -23.58 -10.74
CA PHE A 229 14.22 -22.50 -11.32
C PHE A 229 15.69 -22.58 -10.94
N TRP A 230 16.00 -22.83 -9.66
CA TRP A 230 17.38 -23.04 -9.24
C TRP A 230 17.99 -24.29 -9.87
N ALA A 231 17.21 -25.36 -10.05
CA ALA A 231 17.64 -26.56 -10.76
C ALA A 231 17.90 -26.26 -12.25
N PHE A 232 17.08 -25.41 -12.88
CA PHE A 232 17.31 -24.95 -14.26
C PHE A 232 18.57 -24.08 -14.37
N ASP A 233 18.80 -23.16 -13.44
CA ASP A 233 20.03 -22.37 -13.40
C ASP A 233 21.26 -23.26 -13.19
N LEU A 234 21.20 -24.21 -12.26
CA LEU A 234 22.25 -25.22 -12.06
C LEU A 234 22.47 -26.07 -13.31
N PHE A 235 21.41 -26.41 -14.04
CA PHE A 235 21.50 -27.12 -15.32
C PHE A 235 22.18 -26.26 -16.39
N LEU A 236 21.83 -24.97 -16.51
CA LEU A 236 22.47 -24.06 -17.47
C LEU A 236 23.96 -23.88 -17.15
N ILE A 237 24.33 -23.76 -15.88
CA ILE A 237 25.73 -23.73 -15.43
C ILE A 237 26.42 -25.07 -15.72
N GLY A 238 25.76 -26.20 -15.47
CA GLY A 238 26.32 -27.52 -15.74
C GLY A 238 26.57 -27.74 -17.24
N ALA A 239 25.60 -27.37 -18.08
CA ALA A 239 25.69 -27.46 -19.54
C ALA A 239 26.77 -26.52 -20.10
N ALA A 240 26.90 -25.32 -19.53
CA ALA A 240 27.96 -24.37 -19.84
C ALA A 240 29.37 -24.93 -19.55
N VAL A 241 29.52 -25.54 -18.38
CA VAL A 241 30.76 -26.16 -17.94
C VAL A 241 31.10 -27.34 -18.85
N ALA A 242 30.13 -28.22 -19.13
CA ALA A 242 30.30 -29.33 -20.06
C ALA A 242 30.71 -28.88 -21.46
N SER A 243 30.06 -27.83 -21.99
CA SER A 243 30.40 -27.16 -23.26
C SER A 243 31.82 -26.60 -23.25
N SER A 244 32.28 -26.04 -22.12
CA SER A 244 33.64 -25.52 -21.99
C SER A 244 34.67 -26.66 -22.02
N PHE A 245 34.38 -27.78 -21.38
CA PHE A 245 35.25 -28.97 -21.45
C PHE A 245 35.27 -29.61 -22.85
N SER A 246 34.14 -29.64 -23.56
CA SER A 246 34.04 -30.30 -24.87
C SER A 246 34.70 -29.53 -26.02
N ARG A 247 34.84 -28.21 -25.91
CA ARG A 247 35.45 -27.37 -26.98
C ARG A 247 36.98 -27.32 -26.92
N GLY A 248 37.60 -27.95 -25.94
CA GLY A 248 39.06 -27.98 -25.76
C GLY A 248 39.64 -26.64 -25.26
N PRO A 249 40.78 -26.67 -24.55
CA PRO A 249 41.38 -25.48 -23.91
C PRO A 249 41.81 -24.38 -24.89
N SER A 250 41.92 -24.66 -26.19
CA SER A 250 42.36 -23.71 -27.23
C SER A 250 41.24 -22.82 -27.78
N LEU A 251 39.97 -23.25 -27.73
CA LEU A 251 38.80 -22.45 -28.15
C LEU A 251 38.22 -21.59 -27.01
N ILE A 252 38.62 -21.86 -25.77
CA ILE A 252 38.41 -20.95 -24.62
C ILE A 252 39.50 -19.87 -24.68
N GLY A 253 39.62 -19.17 -25.81
CA GLY A 253 40.58 -18.08 -25.94
C GLY A 253 40.22 -16.96 -24.97
N ASN A 254 41.07 -16.71 -23.95
CA ASN A 254 41.14 -15.58 -23.00
C ASN A 254 39.84 -14.96 -22.41
N HIS A 255 38.65 -15.44 -22.76
CA HIS A 255 37.39 -14.90 -22.28
C HIS A 255 37.14 -15.50 -20.90
N ASN A 256 37.26 -14.66 -19.88
CA ASN A 256 37.11 -15.05 -18.48
C ASN A 256 35.74 -15.72 -18.30
N ALA A 257 35.73 -16.96 -17.79
CA ALA A 257 34.53 -17.77 -17.71
C ALA A 257 33.36 -17.05 -16.99
N ILE A 258 33.66 -16.20 -16.00
CA ILE A 258 32.64 -15.41 -15.28
C ILE A 258 31.92 -14.40 -16.18
N ILE A 259 32.60 -13.80 -17.16
CA ILE A 259 31.99 -12.88 -18.14
C ILE A 259 31.03 -13.66 -19.02
N TRP A 260 31.42 -14.85 -19.45
CA TRP A 260 30.57 -15.72 -20.25
C TRP A 260 29.32 -16.13 -19.45
N HIS A 261 29.46 -16.54 -18.19
CA HIS A 261 28.32 -16.86 -17.31
C HIS A 261 27.42 -15.63 -17.11
N SER A 262 28.01 -14.46 -16.85
CA SER A 262 27.26 -13.21 -16.73
C SER A 262 26.51 -12.89 -18.01
N SER A 263 27.07 -13.19 -19.19
CA SER A 263 26.40 -13.01 -20.48
C SER A 263 25.19 -13.93 -20.62
N VAL A 264 25.31 -15.20 -20.22
CA VAL A 264 24.19 -16.16 -20.24
C VAL A 264 23.09 -15.72 -19.29
N VAL A 265 23.44 -15.37 -18.05
CA VAL A 265 22.49 -14.88 -17.04
C VAL A 265 21.78 -13.61 -17.52
N MET A 266 22.51 -12.68 -18.15
CA MET A 266 21.91 -11.49 -18.78
C MET A 266 20.99 -11.84 -19.96
N GLY A 267 21.31 -12.88 -20.73
CA GLY A 267 20.44 -13.40 -21.79
C GLY A 267 19.13 -13.98 -21.23
N VAL A 268 19.21 -14.78 -20.16
CA VAL A 268 18.03 -15.30 -19.44
C VAL A 268 17.21 -14.15 -18.87
N LEU A 269 17.86 -13.16 -18.26
CA LEU A 269 17.20 -11.95 -17.77
C LEU A 269 16.45 -11.23 -18.90
N GLY A 270 17.08 -11.08 -20.07
CA GLY A 270 16.45 -10.52 -21.27
C GLY A 270 15.23 -11.32 -21.74
N ALA A 271 15.31 -12.66 -21.72
CA ALA A 271 14.19 -13.53 -22.07
C ALA A 271 13.02 -13.40 -21.09
N ILE A 272 13.31 -13.35 -19.78
CA ILE A 272 12.30 -13.09 -18.74
C ILE A 272 11.63 -11.74 -18.98
N TRP A 273 12.39 -10.69 -19.31
CA TRP A 273 11.84 -9.38 -19.62
C TRP A 273 10.97 -9.38 -20.88
N LEU A 274 11.39 -10.07 -21.93
CA LEU A 274 10.58 -10.20 -23.14
C LEU A 274 9.24 -10.89 -22.83
N TRP A 275 9.27 -11.94 -22.01
CA TRP A 275 8.07 -12.64 -21.58
C TRP A 275 7.15 -11.76 -20.72
N LEU A 276 7.69 -11.03 -19.74
CA LEU A 276 6.93 -10.08 -18.92
C LEU A 276 6.32 -8.96 -19.79
N THR A 277 7.05 -8.50 -20.79
CA THR A 277 6.57 -7.49 -21.74
C THR A 277 5.41 -8.04 -22.58
N ALA A 278 5.53 -9.26 -23.09
CA ALA A 278 4.45 -9.93 -23.81
C ALA A 278 3.20 -10.11 -22.93
N LEU A 279 3.39 -10.44 -21.65
CA LEU A 279 2.28 -10.49 -20.69
C LEU A 279 1.62 -9.11 -20.51
N VAL A 280 2.40 -8.03 -20.36
CA VAL A 280 1.82 -6.68 -20.23
C VAL A 280 1.02 -6.29 -21.47
N ILE A 281 1.46 -6.64 -22.69
CA ILE A 281 0.65 -6.44 -23.90
C ILE A 281 -0.64 -7.24 -23.83
N ALA A 282 -0.57 -8.53 -23.51
CA ALA A 282 -1.76 -9.38 -23.40
C ALA A 282 -2.74 -8.83 -22.35
N MET A 283 -2.23 -8.37 -21.21
CA MET A 283 -3.01 -7.69 -20.18
C MET A 283 -3.62 -6.38 -20.70
N SER A 284 -2.90 -5.60 -21.50
CA SER A 284 -3.39 -4.35 -22.09
C SER A 284 -4.54 -4.62 -23.05
N LEU A 285 -4.45 -5.67 -23.88
CA LEU A 285 -5.52 -6.09 -24.78
C LEU A 285 -6.76 -6.56 -24.01
N VAL A 286 -6.59 -7.42 -23.00
CA VAL A 286 -7.71 -7.92 -22.17
C VAL A 286 -8.35 -6.77 -21.39
N TRP A 287 -7.55 -5.85 -20.85
CA TRP A 287 -8.02 -4.64 -20.18
C TRP A 287 -8.85 -3.78 -21.13
N PHE A 288 -8.34 -3.48 -22.32
CA PHE A 288 -9.03 -2.66 -23.32
C PHE A 288 -10.37 -3.29 -23.74
N ILE A 289 -10.38 -4.59 -24.06
CA ILE A 289 -11.60 -5.34 -24.39
C ILE A 289 -12.58 -5.32 -23.22
N GLY A 290 -12.09 -5.54 -22.00
CA GLY A 290 -12.89 -5.46 -20.78
C GLY A 290 -13.50 -4.08 -20.59
N ARG A 291 -12.77 -3.00 -20.90
CA ARG A 291 -13.22 -1.62 -20.74
C ARG A 291 -14.31 -1.22 -21.73
N LEU A 292 -14.26 -1.75 -22.95
CA LEU A 292 -15.30 -1.57 -23.97
C LEU A 292 -16.60 -2.30 -23.62
N SER A 293 -16.54 -3.33 -22.78
CA SER A 293 -17.71 -4.12 -22.41
C SER A 293 -18.38 -3.58 -21.15
N ARG A 294 -19.69 -3.29 -21.25
CA ARG A 294 -20.53 -2.86 -20.12
C ARG A 294 -20.71 -3.93 -19.03
N ARG A 295 -20.33 -5.19 -19.30
CA ARG A 295 -20.48 -6.31 -18.36
C ARG A 295 -19.45 -6.30 -17.23
N TYR A 296 -18.33 -5.62 -17.42
CA TYR A 296 -17.23 -5.63 -16.46
C TYR A 296 -17.19 -4.35 -15.64
N TYR A 297 -16.72 -4.49 -14.40
CA TYR A 297 -16.50 -3.35 -13.53
C TYR A 297 -15.18 -2.67 -13.90
N GLY A 298 -15.28 -1.65 -14.75
CA GLY A 298 -14.15 -0.95 -15.36
C GLY A 298 -13.04 -0.53 -14.37
N PRO A 299 -13.35 0.18 -13.27
CA PRO A 299 -12.32 0.59 -12.31
C PRO A 299 -11.51 -0.56 -11.70
N GLY A 300 -12.15 -1.71 -11.44
CA GLY A 300 -11.46 -2.90 -10.95
C GLY A 300 -10.48 -3.46 -11.98
N LEU A 301 -10.84 -3.44 -13.26
CA LEU A 301 -9.92 -3.79 -14.36
C LEU A 301 -8.78 -2.78 -14.47
N ASP A 302 -9.07 -1.48 -14.32
CA ASP A 302 -8.09 -0.40 -14.35
C ASP A 302 -7.03 -0.61 -13.25
N ALA A 303 -7.45 -0.92 -12.02
CA ALA A 303 -6.56 -1.24 -10.91
C ALA A 303 -5.75 -2.52 -11.17
N ALA A 304 -6.38 -3.60 -11.62
CA ALA A 304 -5.72 -4.88 -11.90
C ALA A 304 -4.60 -4.75 -12.95
N PHE A 305 -4.90 -4.04 -14.04
CA PHE A 305 -3.95 -3.77 -15.10
C PHE A 305 -2.85 -2.81 -14.65
N LEU A 306 -3.22 -1.64 -14.13
CA LEU A 306 -2.24 -0.59 -13.80
C LEU A 306 -1.24 -1.06 -12.75
N VAL A 307 -1.71 -1.69 -11.68
CA VAL A 307 -0.85 -2.14 -10.58
C VAL A 307 0.15 -3.19 -11.06
N SER A 308 -0.28 -4.13 -11.89
CA SER A 308 0.60 -5.15 -12.46
C SER A 308 1.62 -4.57 -13.44
N THR A 309 1.17 -3.69 -14.34
CA THR A 309 2.04 -3.02 -15.32
C THR A 309 3.06 -2.11 -14.63
N LEU A 310 2.64 -1.35 -13.61
CA LEU A 310 3.56 -0.57 -12.79
C LEU A 310 4.56 -1.45 -12.05
N THR A 311 4.14 -2.61 -11.54
CA THR A 311 5.06 -3.56 -10.90
C THR A 311 6.11 -4.05 -11.90
N VAL A 312 5.71 -4.48 -13.10
CA VAL A 312 6.66 -4.87 -14.18
C VAL A 312 7.57 -3.72 -14.56
N GLY A 313 7.02 -2.53 -14.77
CA GLY A 313 7.78 -1.34 -15.13
C GLY A 313 8.78 -0.94 -14.05
N LEU A 314 8.37 -0.92 -12.79
CA LEU A 314 9.22 -0.53 -11.67
C LEU A 314 10.36 -1.54 -11.48
N TRP A 315 10.09 -2.84 -11.50
CA TRP A 315 11.15 -3.85 -11.46
C TRP A 315 12.04 -3.81 -12.71
N GLY A 316 11.47 -3.55 -13.89
CA GLY A 316 12.18 -3.44 -15.16
C GLY A 316 13.11 -2.25 -15.25
N GLN A 317 12.83 -1.19 -14.49
CA GLN A 317 13.61 0.05 -14.50
C GLN A 317 14.56 0.10 -13.32
N CYS A 318 14.06 -0.14 -12.11
CA CYS A 318 14.82 0.00 -10.87
C CYS A 318 15.98 -0.98 -10.83
N LEU A 319 15.79 -2.22 -11.30
CA LEU A 319 16.78 -3.26 -11.16
C LEU A 319 17.97 -3.11 -12.12
N PRO A 320 17.79 -2.92 -13.46
CA PRO A 320 18.92 -2.63 -14.34
C PRO A 320 19.61 -1.30 -14.02
N THR A 321 18.84 -0.32 -13.54
CA THR A 321 19.40 0.95 -13.08
C THR A 321 20.26 0.79 -11.84
N ALA A 322 19.78 0.04 -10.85
CA ALA A 322 20.55 -0.26 -9.65
C ALA A 322 21.85 -0.97 -10.01
N TRP A 323 21.80 -1.93 -10.96
CA TRP A 323 23.00 -2.56 -11.51
C TRP A 323 23.98 -1.57 -12.12
N ARG A 324 23.49 -0.68 -12.98
CA ARG A 324 24.33 0.33 -13.63
C ARG A 324 24.92 1.31 -12.63
N VAL A 325 24.14 1.79 -11.65
CA VAL A 325 24.60 2.71 -10.62
C VAL A 325 25.64 2.02 -9.72
N ALA A 326 25.38 0.79 -9.26
CA ALA A 326 26.33 0.02 -8.47
C ALA A 326 27.64 -0.21 -9.23
N PHE A 327 27.55 -0.52 -10.52
CA PHE A 327 28.71 -0.67 -11.41
C PHE A 327 29.51 0.64 -11.54
N LEU A 328 28.85 1.75 -11.87
CA LEU A 328 29.50 3.07 -12.03
C LEU A 328 30.15 3.53 -10.71
N PHE A 329 29.46 3.30 -9.59
CA PHE A 329 30.00 3.56 -8.26
C PHE A 329 31.24 2.71 -7.98
N GLY A 330 31.17 1.41 -8.24
CA GLY A 330 32.30 0.49 -8.08
C GLY A 330 33.50 0.85 -8.96
N LYS A 331 33.25 1.29 -10.21
CA LYS A 331 34.28 1.80 -11.12
C LYS A 331 34.92 3.08 -10.60
N ARG A 332 34.13 4.04 -10.10
CA ARG A 332 34.61 5.34 -9.60
C ARG A 332 35.39 5.21 -8.29
N THR A 333 34.97 4.31 -7.41
CA THR A 333 35.62 4.06 -6.11
C THR A 333 36.83 3.14 -6.22
N GLY A 334 37.07 2.53 -7.39
CA GLY A 334 38.15 1.56 -7.58
C GLY A 334 37.87 0.18 -6.96
N ILE A 335 36.67 -0.05 -6.45
CA ILE A 335 36.23 -1.37 -5.97
C ILE A 335 36.22 -2.37 -7.13
N VAL A 336 35.78 -1.94 -8.32
CA VAL A 336 35.79 -2.77 -9.54
C VAL A 336 37.09 -2.52 -10.30
N PRO A 337 37.96 -3.53 -10.47
CA PRO A 337 39.21 -3.40 -11.23
C PRO A 337 38.97 -2.90 -12.65
N ARG A 338 39.85 -2.02 -13.18
CA ARG A 338 39.65 -1.33 -14.47
C ARG A 338 39.43 -2.28 -15.66
N ASN A 339 40.16 -3.40 -15.70
CA ASN A 339 40.03 -4.43 -16.72
C ASN A 339 38.63 -5.08 -16.68
N LEU A 340 38.20 -5.51 -15.49
CA LEU A 340 36.86 -6.07 -15.29
C LEU A 340 35.77 -5.05 -15.58
N ALA A 341 36.00 -3.77 -15.24
CA ALA A 341 35.06 -2.70 -15.50
C ALA A 341 34.78 -2.55 -17.00
N HIS A 342 35.82 -2.56 -17.85
CA HIS A 342 35.62 -2.46 -19.30
C HIS A 342 34.80 -3.64 -19.85
N GLU A 343 35.09 -4.86 -19.40
CA GLU A 343 34.38 -6.07 -19.84
C GLU A 343 32.90 -6.06 -19.40
N LEU A 344 32.64 -5.76 -18.12
CA LEU A 344 31.28 -5.64 -17.59
C LEU A 344 30.49 -4.51 -18.26
N GLN A 345 31.14 -3.37 -18.52
CA GLN A 345 30.53 -2.26 -19.25
C GLN A 345 30.10 -2.71 -20.65
N SER A 346 30.96 -3.44 -21.38
CA SER A 346 30.61 -3.98 -22.69
C SER A 346 29.43 -4.96 -22.66
N LEU A 347 29.24 -5.70 -21.56
CA LEU A 347 28.09 -6.59 -21.39
C LEU A 347 26.81 -5.78 -21.25
N PHE A 348 26.83 -4.74 -20.43
CA PHE A 348 25.68 -3.86 -20.26
C PHE A 348 25.35 -3.08 -21.51
N ASP A 349 26.34 -2.52 -22.19
CA ASP A 349 26.10 -1.73 -23.40
C ASP A 349 25.43 -2.61 -24.48
N ARG A 350 25.79 -3.91 -24.55
CA ARG A 350 25.16 -4.90 -25.45
C ARG A 350 23.79 -5.38 -25.02
N ALA A 351 23.53 -5.46 -23.71
CA ALA A 351 22.29 -5.98 -23.13
C ALA A 351 21.23 -4.90 -22.87
N LEU A 352 21.64 -3.63 -22.72
CA LEU A 352 20.80 -2.52 -22.29
C LEU A 352 20.65 -1.37 -23.31
N PRO A 353 20.74 -1.54 -24.65
CA PRO A 353 20.46 -0.43 -25.58
C PRO A 353 19.04 0.14 -25.44
N LEU A 354 18.16 -0.59 -24.76
CA LEU A 354 16.74 -0.30 -24.57
C LEU A 354 16.44 0.51 -23.30
N MET A 355 17.41 0.70 -22.39
CA MET A 355 17.16 1.45 -21.16
C MET A 355 16.79 2.91 -21.44
N GLY A 356 17.34 3.53 -22.48
CA GLY A 356 17.04 4.90 -22.86
C GLY A 356 15.57 5.09 -23.21
N LEU A 357 15.02 4.16 -24.00
CA LEU A 357 13.60 4.12 -24.34
C LEU A 357 12.73 3.91 -23.10
N GLN A 358 13.09 2.94 -22.26
CA GLN A 358 12.41 2.65 -21.01
C GLN A 358 12.39 3.89 -20.10
N TRP A 359 13.51 4.56 -19.88
CA TRP A 359 13.58 5.76 -19.06
C TRP A 359 12.84 6.95 -19.65
N THR A 360 12.79 7.06 -20.99
CA THR A 360 11.98 8.06 -21.66
C THR A 360 10.49 7.85 -21.36
N MET A 361 10.03 6.59 -21.40
CA MET A 361 8.67 6.23 -21.01
C MET A 361 8.40 6.49 -19.52
N ALA A 362 9.35 6.17 -18.64
CA ALA A 362 9.23 6.44 -17.21
C ALA A 362 9.18 7.95 -16.93
N ALA A 363 10.03 8.74 -17.58
CA ALA A 363 10.05 10.20 -17.47
C ALA A 363 8.73 10.81 -17.97
N LEU A 364 8.18 10.32 -19.08
CA LEU A 364 6.87 10.73 -19.56
C LEU A 364 5.77 10.42 -18.53
N LEU A 365 5.76 9.20 -17.97
CA LEU A 365 4.80 8.81 -16.96
C LEU A 365 4.90 9.69 -15.70
N ILE A 366 6.13 9.97 -15.24
CA ILE A 366 6.41 10.86 -14.12
C ILE A 366 5.94 12.28 -14.43
N ALA A 367 6.19 12.79 -15.63
CA ALA A 367 5.76 14.13 -16.05
C ALA A 367 4.23 14.26 -16.06
N ILE A 368 3.52 13.25 -16.57
CA ILE A 368 2.05 13.21 -16.53
C ILE A 368 1.53 13.11 -15.09
N ALA A 369 2.12 12.24 -14.27
CA ALA A 369 1.75 12.15 -12.85
C ALA A 369 2.01 13.46 -12.10
N PHE A 370 3.12 14.14 -12.39
CA PHE A 370 3.44 15.46 -11.85
C PHE A 370 2.42 16.51 -12.29
N PHE A 371 2.01 16.52 -13.56
CA PHE A 371 0.97 17.43 -14.06
C PHE A 371 -0.38 17.19 -13.35
N VAL A 372 -0.76 15.93 -13.14
CA VAL A 372 -1.96 15.59 -12.37
C VAL A 372 -1.86 16.10 -10.92
N ALA A 373 -0.70 15.92 -10.27
CA ALA A 373 -0.46 16.41 -8.91
C ALA A 373 -0.47 17.95 -8.83
N LEU A 374 0.11 18.63 -9.82
CA LEU A 374 0.09 20.09 -9.93
C LEU A 374 -1.33 20.60 -10.13
N TYR A 375 -2.10 19.97 -11.03
CA TYR A 375 -3.51 20.30 -11.26
C TYR A 375 -4.34 20.13 -9.97
N HIS A 376 -4.12 19.05 -9.23
CA HIS A 376 -4.74 18.84 -7.92
C HIS A 376 -4.32 19.92 -6.90
N THR A 377 -3.05 20.32 -6.89
CA THR A 377 -2.56 21.39 -5.99
C THR A 377 -3.18 22.75 -6.32
N ILE A 378 -3.36 23.06 -7.61
CA ILE A 378 -4.05 24.28 -8.06
C ILE A 378 -5.53 24.22 -7.65
N TRP A 379 -6.18 23.07 -7.85
CA TRP A 379 -7.56 22.85 -7.42
C TRP A 379 -7.73 23.08 -5.90
N LYS A 380 -6.82 22.51 -5.10
CA LYS A 380 -6.81 22.64 -3.63
C LYS A 380 -6.83 24.10 -3.17
N ARG A 381 -6.14 24.99 -3.87
CA ARG A 381 -6.04 26.41 -3.49
C ARG A 381 -7.29 27.23 -3.81
N THR A 382 -8.14 26.75 -4.72
CA THR A 382 -9.30 27.49 -5.23
C THR A 382 -10.63 26.99 -4.65
N HIS A 383 -10.62 25.94 -3.84
CA HIS A 383 -11.81 25.27 -3.32
C HIS A 383 -11.85 25.29 -1.79
N SER A 384 -13.06 25.38 -1.22
CA SER A 384 -13.32 25.33 0.21
C SER A 384 -14.52 24.43 0.51
N ALA A 385 -14.65 23.98 1.76
CA ALA A 385 -15.72 23.07 2.18
C ALA A 385 -17.12 23.64 1.89
N SER A 386 -17.30 24.95 2.07
CA SER A 386 -18.56 25.65 1.80
C SER A 386 -18.98 25.61 0.33
N GLY A 387 -18.02 25.48 -0.59
CA GLY A 387 -18.26 25.43 -2.03
C GLY A 387 -18.41 24.02 -2.59
N TYR A 388 -18.06 22.98 -1.82
CA TYR A 388 -17.87 21.61 -2.30
C TYR A 388 -19.03 21.08 -3.15
N ARG A 389 -20.28 21.27 -2.70
CA ARG A 389 -21.48 20.77 -3.41
C ARG A 389 -21.73 21.46 -4.77
N LYS A 390 -21.17 22.65 -4.98
CA LYS A 390 -21.34 23.43 -6.23
C LYS A 390 -20.17 23.26 -7.19
N THR A 391 -19.03 22.77 -6.70
CA THR A 391 -17.79 22.68 -7.45
C THR A 391 -17.55 21.28 -8.00
N ARG A 392 -16.67 21.18 -9.00
CA ARG A 392 -16.22 19.87 -9.49
C ARG A 392 -15.44 19.14 -8.39
N PRO A 393 -15.59 17.81 -8.26
CA PRO A 393 -14.84 17.02 -7.28
C PRO A 393 -13.33 17.12 -7.54
N ALA A 394 -12.55 16.87 -6.50
CA ALA A 394 -11.10 16.87 -6.59
C ALA A 394 -10.61 15.90 -7.69
N PRO A 395 -9.56 16.27 -8.45
CA PRO A 395 -8.96 15.35 -9.41
C PRO A 395 -8.40 14.12 -8.69
N ARG A 396 -8.78 12.92 -9.17
CA ARG A 396 -8.30 11.65 -8.61
C ARG A 396 -6.79 11.51 -8.79
N LEU A 397 -6.09 11.23 -7.69
CA LEU A 397 -4.67 10.93 -7.68
C LEU A 397 -4.39 9.42 -7.77
N LEU A 398 -5.23 8.61 -7.14
CA LEU A 398 -5.12 7.16 -7.17
C LEU A 398 -5.67 6.60 -8.48
N VAL A 399 -4.90 5.74 -9.15
CA VAL A 399 -5.27 5.06 -10.42
C VAL A 399 -5.91 6.05 -11.41
N ASN A 400 -5.22 7.17 -11.66
CA ASN A 400 -5.73 8.19 -12.57
C ASN A 400 -5.82 7.63 -14.01
N PRO A 401 -6.97 7.77 -14.71
CA PRO A 401 -7.13 7.22 -16.05
C PRO A 401 -6.12 7.74 -17.08
N VAL A 402 -5.68 8.99 -16.96
CA VAL A 402 -4.66 9.58 -17.86
C VAL A 402 -3.32 8.88 -17.63
N VAL A 403 -2.93 8.70 -16.37
CA VAL A 403 -1.70 7.96 -16.01
C VAL A 403 -1.79 6.51 -16.48
N ALA A 404 -2.94 5.85 -16.34
CA ALA A 404 -3.15 4.49 -16.82
C ALA A 404 -3.07 4.38 -18.35
N ALA A 405 -3.71 5.30 -19.07
CA ALA A 405 -3.62 5.37 -20.53
C ALA A 405 -2.19 5.65 -20.99
N THR A 406 -1.47 6.57 -20.33
CA THR A 406 -0.05 6.83 -20.61
C THR A 406 0.79 5.58 -20.35
N ALA A 407 0.56 4.84 -19.27
CA ALA A 407 1.27 3.59 -18.99
C ALA A 407 1.01 2.53 -20.06
N ALA A 408 -0.26 2.34 -20.47
CA ALA A 408 -0.64 1.42 -21.54
C ALA A 408 0.00 1.79 -22.88
N SER A 409 -0.14 3.05 -23.30
CA SER A 409 0.46 3.57 -24.54
C SER A 409 1.98 3.46 -24.52
N SER A 410 2.60 3.76 -23.39
CA SER A 410 4.05 3.62 -23.23
C SER A 410 4.46 2.16 -23.35
N ALA A 411 3.76 1.23 -22.70
CA ALA A 411 4.06 -0.20 -22.81
C ALA A 411 3.94 -0.71 -24.27
N LEU A 412 2.91 -0.30 -24.99
CA LEU A 412 2.72 -0.63 -26.40
C LEU A 412 3.85 -0.06 -27.28
N VAL A 413 4.15 1.22 -27.17
CA VAL A 413 5.24 1.88 -27.93
C VAL A 413 6.59 1.26 -27.59
N GLY A 414 6.87 1.09 -26.30
CA GLY A 414 8.10 0.49 -25.80
C GLY A 414 8.32 -0.91 -26.34
N THR A 415 7.27 -1.72 -26.38
CA THR A 415 7.38 -3.08 -26.92
C THR A 415 7.50 -3.09 -28.43
N SER A 416 6.75 -2.27 -29.14
CA SER A 416 6.86 -2.16 -30.60
C SER A 416 8.27 -1.76 -31.01
N ALA A 417 8.87 -0.79 -30.30
CA ALA A 417 10.25 -0.39 -30.52
C ALA A 417 11.25 -1.50 -30.14
N LEU A 418 11.00 -2.27 -29.08
CA LEU A 418 11.80 -3.44 -28.73
C LEU A 418 11.79 -4.49 -29.85
N LEU A 419 10.61 -4.88 -30.32
CA LEU A 419 10.46 -5.86 -31.40
C LEU A 419 11.11 -5.38 -32.69
N TYR A 420 10.94 -4.09 -33.01
CA TYR A 420 11.61 -3.46 -34.14
C TYR A 420 13.14 -3.48 -33.99
N LEU A 421 13.67 -3.25 -32.79
CA LEU A 421 15.10 -3.32 -32.52
C LEU A 421 15.66 -4.73 -32.61
N VAL A 422 14.92 -5.73 -32.12
CA VAL A 422 15.28 -7.15 -32.30
C VAL A 422 15.33 -7.49 -33.79
N TRP A 423 14.33 -7.07 -34.56
CA TRP A 423 14.29 -7.25 -36.00
C TRP A 423 15.43 -6.52 -36.72
N LEU A 424 15.70 -5.25 -36.38
CA LEU A 424 16.79 -4.46 -36.94
C LEU A 424 18.15 -5.09 -36.64
N ARG A 425 18.36 -5.56 -35.42
CA ARG A 425 19.63 -6.20 -35.03
C ARG A 425 19.90 -7.47 -35.84
N TYR A 426 18.85 -8.21 -36.19
CA TYR A 426 18.96 -9.40 -37.03
C TYR A 426 19.15 -9.06 -38.51
N SER A 427 18.37 -8.09 -39.02
CA SER A 427 18.35 -7.73 -40.45
C SER A 427 19.47 -6.78 -40.88
N HIS A 428 19.98 -5.95 -39.96
CA HIS A 428 20.95 -4.89 -40.22
C HIS A 428 22.02 -4.83 -39.11
N PRO A 429 23.13 -5.59 -39.23
CA PRO A 429 24.18 -5.67 -38.20
C PRO A 429 24.81 -4.33 -37.83
N ALA A 430 24.76 -3.33 -38.73
CA ALA A 430 25.29 -1.99 -38.52
C ALA A 430 24.26 -0.98 -37.94
N TRP A 431 23.13 -1.42 -37.38
CA TRP A 431 22.08 -0.53 -36.90
C TRP A 431 22.57 0.50 -35.84
N GLU A 432 23.63 0.19 -35.09
CA GLU A 432 24.21 1.08 -34.07
C GLU A 432 24.72 2.41 -34.66
N THR A 433 25.16 2.41 -35.93
CA THR A 433 25.65 3.63 -36.60
C THR A 433 24.52 4.48 -37.19
N THR A 434 23.31 3.93 -37.27
CA THR A 434 22.13 4.68 -37.73
C THR A 434 21.80 5.80 -36.75
N TRP A 435 21.09 6.82 -37.24
CA TRP A 435 20.61 7.91 -36.38
C TRP A 435 19.79 7.38 -35.19
N PHE A 436 18.99 6.33 -35.40
CA PHE A 436 18.15 5.70 -34.39
C PHE A 436 18.98 4.95 -33.33
N GLY A 437 19.98 4.17 -33.76
CA GLY A 437 20.92 3.51 -32.85
C GLY A 437 21.68 4.50 -31.97
N ARG A 438 22.17 5.61 -32.55
CA ARG A 438 22.80 6.70 -31.81
C ARG A 438 21.83 7.38 -30.84
N PHE A 439 20.59 7.62 -31.24
CA PHE A 439 19.56 8.21 -30.37
C PHE A 439 19.32 7.35 -29.12
N LEU A 440 19.19 6.02 -29.27
CA LEU A 440 19.01 5.10 -28.15
C LEU A 440 20.22 5.07 -27.21
N SER A 441 21.44 5.08 -27.78
CA SER A 441 22.68 5.16 -27.00
C SER A 441 22.79 6.46 -26.19
N HIS A 442 22.40 7.60 -26.77
CA HIS A 442 22.32 8.87 -26.03
C HIS A 442 21.21 8.82 -24.97
N GLY A 443 20.07 8.22 -25.29
CA GLY A 443 18.99 7.95 -24.36
C GLY A 443 19.46 7.18 -23.12
N ASN A 444 20.36 6.20 -23.29
CA ASN A 444 20.96 5.47 -22.17
C ASN A 444 21.80 6.36 -21.24
N ALA A 445 22.50 7.36 -21.76
CA ALA A 445 23.27 8.29 -20.93
C ALA A 445 22.33 9.23 -20.16
N ILE A 446 21.32 9.79 -20.84
CA ILE A 446 20.29 10.64 -20.22
C ILE A 446 19.55 9.87 -19.13
N ALA A 447 19.15 8.64 -19.43
CA ALA A 447 18.51 7.71 -18.50
C ALA A 447 19.30 7.55 -17.19
N ALA A 448 20.61 7.27 -17.28
CA ALA A 448 21.45 7.11 -16.10
C ALA A 448 21.54 8.41 -15.27
N SER A 449 21.61 9.57 -15.94
CA SER A 449 21.61 10.87 -15.28
C SER A 449 20.29 11.18 -14.59
N VAL A 450 19.16 10.97 -15.28
CA VAL A 450 17.80 11.14 -14.74
C VAL A 450 17.57 10.19 -13.57
N ALA A 451 17.97 8.94 -13.70
CA ALA A 451 17.87 7.94 -12.63
C ALA A 451 18.67 8.32 -11.38
N SER A 452 19.89 8.81 -11.58
CA SER A 452 20.74 9.27 -10.48
C SER A 452 20.12 10.47 -9.78
N LEU A 453 19.63 11.45 -10.55
CA LEU A 453 18.92 12.61 -10.01
C LEU A 453 17.64 12.19 -9.28
N ALA A 454 16.84 11.29 -9.86
CA ALA A 454 15.64 10.75 -9.23
C ALA A 454 15.96 10.01 -7.94
N GLY A 455 17.06 9.24 -7.89
CA GLY A 455 17.53 8.60 -6.66
C GLY A 455 17.92 9.60 -5.58
N VAL A 456 18.59 10.69 -5.95
CA VAL A 456 18.92 11.80 -5.02
C VAL A 456 17.64 12.49 -4.54
N VAL A 457 16.75 12.88 -5.45
CA VAL A 457 15.47 13.51 -5.11
C VAL A 457 14.67 12.59 -4.19
N ALA A 458 14.52 11.31 -4.54
CA ALA A 458 13.86 10.31 -3.70
C ALA A 458 14.52 10.24 -2.33
N SER A 459 15.85 10.27 -2.22
CA SER A 459 16.54 10.23 -0.94
C SER A 459 16.20 11.41 -0.01
N TYR A 460 15.99 12.61 -0.57
CA TYR A 460 15.56 13.80 0.18
C TYR A 460 14.04 13.83 0.41
N THR A 461 13.25 13.28 -0.51
CA THR A 461 11.79 13.27 -0.42
C THR A 461 11.23 12.02 0.26
N LEU A 462 12.06 11.05 0.64
CA LEU A 462 11.66 9.80 1.31
C LEU A 462 10.74 10.06 2.52
N ALA A 463 10.99 11.12 3.29
CA ALA A 463 10.13 11.50 4.41
C ALA A 463 8.71 11.89 3.99
N TYR A 464 8.55 12.56 2.84
CA TYR A 464 7.25 12.91 2.27
C TYR A 464 6.60 11.73 1.51
N LEU A 465 7.42 10.91 0.84
CA LEU A 465 6.97 9.67 0.19
C LEU A 465 6.43 8.66 1.21
N ARG A 466 6.89 8.74 2.46
CA ARG A 466 6.41 7.90 3.57
C ARG A 466 4.89 7.89 3.66
N VAL A 467 4.24 9.06 3.64
CA VAL A 467 2.78 9.14 3.72
C VAL A 467 2.10 8.36 2.58
N GLY A 468 2.64 8.44 1.36
CA GLY A 468 2.11 7.69 0.23
C GLY A 468 2.39 6.19 0.33
N ILE A 469 3.56 5.80 0.87
CA ILE A 469 3.93 4.40 1.12
C ILE A 469 3.02 3.81 2.19
N ASP A 470 2.76 4.54 3.27
CA ASP A 470 1.87 4.11 4.35
C ASP A 470 0.48 3.83 3.76
N ILE A 471 -0.13 4.80 3.06
CA ILE A 471 -1.43 4.61 2.39
C ILE A 471 -1.44 3.40 1.44
N LEU A 472 -0.38 3.19 0.63
CA LEU A 472 -0.30 2.02 -0.23
C LEU A 472 -0.20 0.73 0.58
N PHE A 473 0.53 0.76 1.69
CA PHE A 473 0.66 -0.34 2.62
C PHE A 473 -0.67 -0.65 3.31
N ASP A 474 -1.53 0.33 3.63
CA ASP A 474 -2.90 0.09 4.10
C ASP A 474 -3.66 -0.83 3.14
N VAL A 475 -3.72 -0.41 1.88
CA VAL A 475 -4.50 -1.12 0.86
C VAL A 475 -3.94 -2.51 0.61
N VAL A 476 -2.61 -2.64 0.58
CA VAL A 476 -1.92 -3.93 0.45
C VAL A 476 -2.24 -4.83 1.64
N THR A 477 -2.16 -4.31 2.86
CA THR A 477 -2.38 -5.05 4.12
C THR A 477 -3.83 -5.50 4.23
N HIS A 478 -4.78 -4.63 3.88
CA HIS A 478 -6.21 -4.93 3.84
C HIS A 478 -6.52 -6.13 2.94
N PHE A 479 -5.84 -6.23 1.80
CA PHE A 479 -6.04 -7.32 0.83
C PHE A 479 -5.04 -8.47 0.93
N HIS A 480 -4.20 -8.48 1.97
CA HIS A 480 -3.19 -9.50 2.15
C HIS A 480 -3.84 -10.85 2.46
N ARG A 481 -3.56 -11.85 1.61
CA ARG A 481 -4.02 -13.23 1.79
C ARG A 481 -2.83 -14.13 2.12
N SER A 482 -2.95 -14.90 3.21
CA SER A 482 -1.93 -15.85 3.66
C SER A 482 -1.82 -17.09 2.75
N HIS A 483 -2.91 -17.49 2.11
CA HIS A 483 -2.96 -18.68 1.23
C HIS A 483 -3.60 -18.39 -0.13
N TYR A 484 -2.96 -18.89 -1.20
CA TYR A 484 -3.38 -18.66 -2.59
C TYR A 484 -4.25 -19.78 -3.19
N LEU A 485 -4.33 -20.96 -2.58
CA LEU A 485 -4.73 -22.16 -3.34
C LEU A 485 -5.76 -23.10 -2.70
N HIS A 486 -6.19 -22.93 -1.44
CA HIS A 486 -7.14 -23.86 -0.82
C HIS A 486 -8.45 -23.19 -0.39
N ARG A 487 -9.46 -23.34 -1.27
CA ARG A 487 -10.92 -23.21 -1.08
C ARG A 487 -11.44 -21.83 -0.60
N HIS A 488 -12.75 -21.66 -0.78
CA HIS A 488 -13.47 -20.40 -0.92
C HIS A 488 -13.54 -19.47 0.31
N THR A 489 -12.76 -19.73 1.37
CA THR A 489 -12.75 -18.95 2.61
C THR A 489 -11.35 -18.38 2.86
N ALA A 490 -10.74 -17.76 1.84
CA ALA A 490 -9.46 -17.10 2.01
C ALA A 490 -9.62 -15.90 2.95
N SER A 491 -9.24 -16.08 4.22
CA SER A 491 -9.17 -15.01 5.21
C SER A 491 -8.13 -13.97 4.81
N PHE A 492 -8.43 -12.72 5.13
CA PHE A 492 -7.54 -11.59 4.92
C PHE A 492 -6.76 -11.40 6.21
N ARG A 493 -5.66 -12.16 6.34
CA ARG A 493 -4.93 -12.33 7.59
C ARG A 493 -4.88 -11.08 8.46
N PHE A 494 -4.31 -9.99 7.95
CA PHE A 494 -4.11 -8.77 8.75
C PHE A 494 -5.40 -8.01 9.03
N ARG A 495 -6.30 -7.94 8.05
CA ARG A 495 -7.59 -7.28 8.21
C ARG A 495 -8.42 -7.97 9.28
N ASP A 496 -8.52 -9.29 9.20
CA ASP A 496 -9.26 -10.11 10.16
C ASP A 496 -8.58 -10.01 11.54
N GLU A 497 -7.25 -10.08 11.60
CA GLU A 497 -6.45 -9.88 12.82
C GLU A 497 -6.70 -8.54 13.53
N ILE A 498 -6.83 -7.44 12.79
CA ILE A 498 -7.13 -6.12 13.35
C ILE A 498 -8.61 -6.04 13.76
N GLY A 499 -9.51 -6.66 12.98
CA GLY A 499 -10.92 -6.80 13.30
C GLY A 499 -11.14 -7.52 14.62
N ASP A 500 -10.48 -8.66 14.83
CA ASP A 500 -10.57 -9.44 16.07
C ASP A 500 -10.14 -8.62 17.29
N ARG A 501 -9.09 -7.78 17.15
CA ARG A 501 -8.65 -6.87 18.22
C ARG A 501 -9.70 -5.82 18.55
N ALA A 502 -10.29 -5.20 17.54
CA ALA A 502 -11.35 -4.22 17.73
C ALA A 502 -12.59 -4.84 18.41
N GLU A 503 -12.99 -6.04 17.98
CA GLU A 503 -14.07 -6.80 18.58
C GLU A 503 -13.77 -7.17 20.04
N ALA A 504 -12.55 -7.64 20.33
CA ALA A 504 -12.10 -7.96 21.69
C ALA A 504 -12.15 -6.74 22.63
N VAL A 505 -11.76 -5.54 22.16
CA VAL A 505 -11.89 -4.30 22.95
C VAL A 505 -13.35 -4.01 23.28
N ILE A 506 -14.24 -4.05 22.28
CA ILE A 506 -15.66 -3.72 22.49
C ILE A 506 -16.31 -4.72 23.44
N LYS A 507 -16.05 -6.02 23.23
CA LYS A 507 -16.55 -7.10 24.08
C LYS A 507 -16.05 -6.96 25.51
N HIS A 508 -14.76 -6.68 25.70
CA HIS A 508 -14.19 -6.49 27.03
C HIS A 508 -14.92 -5.40 27.81
N PHE A 509 -15.17 -4.23 27.22
CA PHE A 509 -15.87 -3.14 27.92
C PHE A 509 -17.37 -3.38 28.08
N ALA A 510 -18.02 -4.05 27.13
CA ALA A 510 -19.43 -4.44 27.24
C ALA A 510 -19.66 -5.41 28.42
N GLU A 511 -18.70 -6.31 28.67
CA GLU A 511 -18.77 -7.32 29.73
C GLU A 511 -18.27 -6.79 31.09
N SER A 512 -17.21 -5.97 31.11
CA SER A 512 -16.58 -5.52 32.36
C SER A 512 -17.25 -4.32 33.02
N ASP A 513 -17.97 -3.48 32.27
CA ASP A 513 -18.54 -2.24 32.78
C ASP A 513 -20.00 -2.08 32.32
N SER A 514 -20.92 -2.64 33.13
CA SER A 514 -22.35 -2.56 32.87
C SER A 514 -22.93 -1.15 32.94
N THR A 515 -22.14 -0.14 33.34
CA THR A 515 -22.63 1.24 33.36
C THR A 515 -22.58 1.88 31.98
N LEU A 516 -21.72 1.38 31.08
CA LEU A 516 -21.58 1.88 29.71
C LEU A 516 -22.81 1.46 28.88
N SER A 517 -23.62 2.45 28.49
CA SER A 517 -24.84 2.21 27.70
C SER A 517 -24.74 2.70 26.26
N HIS A 518 -23.75 3.54 25.95
CA HIS A 518 -23.56 4.10 24.61
C HIS A 518 -22.18 3.74 24.07
N LEU A 519 -22.12 3.29 22.81
CA LEU A 519 -20.88 3.02 22.09
C LEU A 519 -20.70 4.03 20.96
N THR A 520 -19.51 4.61 20.85
CA THR A 520 -19.11 5.44 19.72
C THR A 520 -17.79 4.93 19.17
N VAL A 521 -17.82 4.39 17.95
CA VAL A 521 -16.63 3.94 17.25
C VAL A 521 -16.12 5.10 16.38
N ILE A 522 -14.92 5.61 16.68
CA ILE A 522 -14.28 6.71 15.94
C ILE A 522 -13.10 6.15 15.17
N THR A 523 -13.13 6.30 13.85
CA THR A 523 -12.16 5.67 12.96
C THR A 523 -11.53 6.66 12.00
N HIS A 524 -10.32 6.35 11.54
CA HIS A 524 -9.63 7.11 10.48
C HIS A 524 -9.04 6.17 9.43
N SER A 525 -9.07 6.58 8.15
CA SER A 525 -8.47 5.86 7.02
C SER A 525 -8.86 4.37 7.02
N GLN A 526 -7.92 3.42 6.91
CA GLN A 526 -8.21 1.98 6.94
C GLN A 526 -8.93 1.52 8.21
N GLY A 527 -8.70 2.18 9.36
CA GLY A 527 -9.45 1.90 10.59
C GLY A 527 -10.97 2.04 10.40
N SER A 528 -11.41 2.84 9.42
CA SER A 528 -12.82 2.96 9.05
C SER A 528 -13.37 1.69 8.42
N MET A 529 -12.60 0.99 7.59
CA MET A 529 -13.03 -0.30 7.06
C MET A 529 -13.12 -1.35 8.16
N ILE A 530 -12.15 -1.37 9.08
CA ILE A 530 -12.19 -2.26 10.23
C ILE A 530 -13.44 -2.00 11.07
N GLY A 531 -13.71 -0.75 11.43
CA GLY A 531 -14.91 -0.39 12.20
C GLY A 531 -16.21 -0.76 11.49
N ILE A 532 -16.29 -0.50 10.17
CA ILE A 532 -17.45 -0.89 9.35
C ILE A 532 -17.63 -2.41 9.33
N GLU A 533 -16.56 -3.18 9.08
CA GLU A 533 -16.62 -4.64 8.98
C GLU A 533 -16.95 -5.30 10.32
N VAL A 534 -16.35 -4.84 11.42
CA VAL A 534 -16.65 -5.31 12.79
C VAL A 534 -18.11 -5.05 13.15
N LEU A 535 -18.61 -3.83 12.92
CA LEU A 535 -20.02 -3.49 13.16
C LEU A 535 -20.97 -4.22 12.22
N ASN A 536 -20.50 -4.70 11.06
CA ASN A 536 -21.28 -5.50 10.12
C ASN A 536 -21.19 -7.01 10.36
N ASN A 537 -20.31 -7.50 11.25
CA ASN A 537 -20.08 -8.93 11.46
C ASN A 537 -21.33 -9.62 12.05
N PRO A 538 -21.98 -10.59 11.37
CA PRO A 538 -23.20 -11.20 11.87
C PRO A 538 -22.98 -12.24 12.99
N VAL A 539 -21.73 -12.68 13.23
CA VAL A 539 -21.43 -13.91 13.98
C VAL A 539 -21.51 -13.77 15.50
N ASP A 540 -21.34 -12.57 16.08
CA ASP A 540 -21.47 -12.37 17.53
C ASP A 540 -22.41 -11.19 17.80
N VAL A 541 -23.68 -11.46 18.14
CA VAL A 541 -24.69 -10.40 18.34
C VAL A 541 -24.70 -9.86 19.78
N VAL A 542 -24.19 -10.66 20.74
CA VAL A 542 -24.41 -10.45 22.18
C VAL A 542 -23.75 -9.17 22.71
N PRO A 543 -22.48 -8.83 22.37
CA PRO A 543 -21.86 -7.60 22.85
C PRO A 543 -22.58 -6.33 22.38
N TRP A 544 -23.18 -6.35 21.18
CA TRP A 544 -23.81 -5.18 20.58
C TRP A 544 -25.15 -4.84 21.21
N GLN A 545 -25.91 -5.86 21.65
CA GLN A 545 -27.21 -5.69 22.31
C GLN A 545 -27.09 -5.00 23.67
N ARG A 546 -25.87 -4.90 24.21
CA ARG A 546 -25.62 -4.24 25.50
C ARG A 546 -25.75 -2.72 25.44
N PHE A 547 -25.52 -2.14 24.26
CA PHE A 547 -25.54 -0.70 24.05
C PHE A 547 -26.91 -0.26 23.55
N ASP A 548 -27.49 0.73 24.21
CA ASP A 548 -28.76 1.36 23.80
C ASP A 548 -28.60 2.15 22.49
N GLU A 549 -27.39 2.62 22.23
CA GLU A 549 -27.03 3.35 21.02
C GLU A 549 -25.60 3.05 20.58
N ILE A 550 -25.43 2.76 19.29
CA ILE A 550 -24.13 2.66 18.64
C ILE A 550 -24.03 3.75 17.58
N ARG A 551 -22.97 4.57 17.70
CA ARG A 551 -22.60 5.60 16.73
C ARG A 551 -21.30 5.22 16.03
N LEU A 552 -21.23 5.48 14.73
CA LEU A 552 -20.02 5.36 13.93
C LEU A 552 -19.55 6.75 13.50
N VAL A 553 -18.28 7.03 13.66
CA VAL A 553 -17.65 8.25 13.17
C VAL A 553 -16.47 7.85 12.31
N THR A 554 -16.48 8.21 11.04
CA THR A 554 -15.38 7.93 10.13
C THR A 554 -14.70 9.21 9.68
N MET A 555 -13.37 9.17 9.56
CA MET A 555 -12.56 10.29 9.12
C MET A 555 -11.71 9.87 7.92
N GLY A 556 -11.82 10.59 6.79
CA GLY A 556 -11.11 10.23 5.56
C GLY A 556 -11.38 8.78 5.14
N SER A 557 -12.63 8.33 5.21
CA SER A 557 -13.00 6.92 5.01
C SER A 557 -12.78 6.45 3.57
N PRO A 558 -11.95 5.43 3.33
CA PRO A 558 -11.71 4.88 1.99
C PRO A 558 -12.91 4.10 1.41
N PHE A 559 -14.01 3.96 2.15
CA PHE A 559 -15.14 3.10 1.80
C PHE A 559 -15.68 3.36 0.38
N LEU A 560 -16.14 4.57 0.07
CA LEU A 560 -16.70 4.90 -1.24
C LEU A 560 -15.59 5.11 -2.29
N HIS A 561 -14.65 6.00 -1.99
CA HIS A 561 -13.76 6.58 -3.01
C HIS A 561 -12.69 5.60 -3.52
N LEU A 562 -12.28 4.66 -2.65
CA LEU A 562 -11.30 3.63 -2.94
C LEU A 562 -11.94 2.24 -3.01
N TYR A 563 -12.54 1.75 -1.92
CA TYR A 563 -12.94 0.35 -1.83
C TYR A 563 -14.12 0.01 -2.73
N GLN A 564 -15.23 0.72 -2.61
CA GLN A 564 -16.38 0.56 -3.48
C GLN A 564 -16.04 0.95 -4.93
N HIS A 565 -15.21 1.98 -5.14
CA HIS A 565 -14.84 2.40 -6.49
C HIS A 565 -13.96 1.41 -7.25
N TYR A 566 -12.97 0.77 -6.63
CA TYR A 566 -12.10 -0.18 -7.34
C TYR A 566 -12.52 -1.64 -7.15
N PHE A 567 -13.25 -1.94 -6.07
CA PHE A 567 -13.66 -3.28 -5.67
C PHE A 567 -15.15 -3.35 -5.35
N GLY A 568 -16.00 -2.64 -6.10
CA GLY A 568 -17.45 -2.58 -5.87
C GLY A 568 -18.18 -3.93 -5.92
N HIS A 569 -17.57 -4.96 -6.49
CA HIS A 569 -18.07 -6.34 -6.44
C HIS A 569 -17.85 -7.01 -5.07
N LYS A 570 -16.96 -6.47 -4.22
CA LYS A 570 -16.71 -6.91 -2.83
C LYS A 570 -17.29 -5.94 -1.80
N TYR A 571 -17.32 -4.65 -2.14
CA TYR A 571 -17.91 -3.59 -1.32
C TYR A 571 -19.10 -3.02 -2.09
N PRO A 572 -20.26 -3.70 -2.07
CA PRO A 572 -21.43 -3.23 -2.77
C PRO A 572 -21.94 -1.92 -2.13
N PRO A 573 -22.85 -1.19 -2.80
CA PRO A 573 -23.42 0.03 -2.23
C PRO A 573 -24.11 -0.21 -0.89
N LEU A 574 -24.17 0.84 -0.07
CA LEU A 574 -24.61 0.74 1.33
C LEU A 574 -26.07 0.27 1.50
N ASP A 575 -26.85 0.24 0.42
CA ASP A 575 -28.21 -0.30 0.37
C ASP A 575 -28.27 -1.82 0.19
N HIS A 576 -27.15 -2.46 -0.17
CA HIS A 576 -27.06 -3.91 -0.38
C HIS A 576 -27.33 -4.72 0.89
N ALA A 577 -27.84 -5.94 0.75
CA ALA A 577 -28.21 -6.81 1.87
C ALA A 577 -27.01 -7.15 2.78
N ASP A 578 -25.80 -7.19 2.22
CA ASP A 578 -24.57 -7.48 2.97
C ASP A 578 -24.30 -6.48 4.10
N TRP A 579 -24.79 -5.23 3.98
CA TRP A 579 -24.65 -4.19 5.01
C TRP A 579 -25.83 -4.14 5.99
N LYS A 580 -26.76 -5.11 5.93
CA LYS A 580 -27.94 -5.12 6.81
C LYS A 580 -27.57 -5.12 8.31
N PRO A 581 -26.63 -5.95 8.80
CA PRO A 581 -26.24 -5.91 10.22
C PRO A 581 -25.74 -4.53 10.65
N LEU A 582 -24.89 -3.88 9.83
CA LEU A 582 -24.41 -2.53 10.09
C LEU A 582 -25.58 -1.53 10.22
N ARG A 583 -26.51 -1.53 9.25
CA ARG A 583 -27.67 -0.63 9.24
C ARG A 583 -28.61 -0.84 10.43
N GLN A 584 -28.69 -2.06 10.95
CA GLN A 584 -29.54 -2.38 12.10
C GLN A 584 -28.89 -2.02 13.44
N ARG A 585 -27.56 -2.02 13.51
CA ARG A 585 -26.81 -1.76 14.75
C ARG A 585 -26.45 -0.30 14.91
N VAL A 586 -26.01 0.35 13.84
CA VAL A 586 -25.55 1.74 13.88
C VAL A 586 -26.74 2.67 13.74
N ARG A 587 -27.02 3.44 14.79
CA ARG A 587 -28.09 4.44 14.78
C ARG A 587 -27.70 5.69 13.99
N SER A 588 -26.46 6.13 14.14
CA SER A 588 -25.93 7.30 13.42
C SER A 588 -24.51 7.09 12.97
N TRP A 589 -24.23 7.44 11.72
CA TRP A 589 -22.91 7.47 11.11
C TRP A 589 -22.56 8.90 10.68
N LEU A 590 -21.60 9.52 11.35
CA LEU A 590 -21.00 10.78 10.93
C LEU A 590 -19.72 10.52 10.14
N ASN A 591 -19.68 10.90 8.86
CA ASN A 591 -18.47 10.85 8.06
C ASN A 591 -17.89 12.26 7.88
N ILE A 592 -16.69 12.49 8.40
CA ILE A 592 -15.95 13.76 8.24
C ILE A 592 -14.87 13.53 7.19
N PHE A 593 -14.87 14.33 6.13
CA PHE A 593 -13.87 14.20 5.08
C PHE A 593 -13.38 15.56 4.60
N ARG A 594 -12.11 15.64 4.26
CA ARG A 594 -11.54 16.80 3.59
C ARG A 594 -11.82 16.71 2.11
N ILE A 595 -12.15 17.84 1.50
CA ILE A 595 -12.58 17.86 0.10
C ILE A 595 -11.46 17.54 -0.89
N ASP A 596 -10.19 17.61 -0.47
CA ASP A 596 -9.00 17.20 -1.24
C ASP A 596 -8.44 15.84 -0.83
N ASP A 597 -9.14 15.10 0.04
CA ASP A 597 -8.71 13.78 0.46
C ASP A 597 -8.86 12.77 -0.70
N PHE A 598 -7.72 12.28 -1.18
CA PHE A 598 -7.64 11.35 -2.31
C PHE A 598 -7.88 9.89 -1.92
N VAL A 599 -8.00 9.59 -0.62
CA VAL A 599 -8.30 8.26 -0.10
C VAL A 599 -9.78 8.14 0.23
N GLY A 600 -10.32 9.11 0.96
CA GLY A 600 -11.69 9.03 1.48
C GLY A 600 -12.48 10.33 1.38
N THR A 601 -13.65 10.25 0.76
CA THR A 601 -14.57 11.38 0.56
C THR A 601 -15.90 11.12 1.28
N TYR A 602 -17.03 11.51 0.69
CA TYR A 602 -18.37 11.25 1.19
C TYR A 602 -18.73 9.74 1.15
N ILE A 603 -19.74 9.32 1.91
CA ILE A 603 -20.23 7.94 1.95
C ILE A 603 -21.49 7.77 1.11
N ILE A 604 -22.39 8.76 1.11
CA ILE A 604 -23.69 8.67 0.43
C ILE A 604 -23.87 9.79 -0.59
N ASP A 605 -24.12 9.41 -1.84
CA ASP A 605 -24.55 10.33 -2.91
C ASP A 605 -26.08 10.36 -3.09
N ASP A 606 -26.80 9.47 -2.41
CA ASP A 606 -28.22 9.25 -2.61
C ASP A 606 -29.07 10.01 -1.57
N PRO A 607 -29.79 11.08 -1.95
CA PRO A 607 -30.65 11.84 -1.04
C PRO A 607 -31.79 11.01 -0.45
N GLY A 608 -32.19 9.92 -1.12
CA GLY A 608 -33.25 9.01 -0.70
C GLY A 608 -32.78 7.86 0.18
N PHE A 609 -31.48 7.76 0.51
CA PHE A 609 -30.98 6.71 1.39
C PHE A 609 -31.68 6.72 2.75
N GLN A 610 -31.76 7.90 3.38
CA GLN A 610 -32.38 8.07 4.69
C GLN A 610 -33.86 7.68 4.68
N ALA A 611 -34.58 8.03 3.61
CA ALA A 611 -36.00 7.71 3.48
C ALA A 611 -36.26 6.20 3.35
N ARG A 612 -35.32 5.44 2.77
CA ARG A 612 -35.45 3.99 2.53
C ARG A 612 -34.99 3.13 3.70
N TYR A 613 -33.99 3.59 4.45
CA TYR A 613 -33.29 2.78 5.46
C TYR A 613 -33.29 3.45 6.84
N GLY A 614 -34.35 4.22 7.15
CA GLY A 614 -34.44 5.24 8.21
C GLY A 614 -34.08 4.88 9.66
N ASP A 615 -33.63 3.66 9.92
CA ASP A 615 -33.06 3.24 11.21
C ASP A 615 -31.63 3.77 11.42
N MET A 616 -30.86 3.96 10.33
CA MET A 616 -29.49 4.49 10.37
C MET A 616 -29.40 5.85 9.69
N THR A 617 -28.94 6.87 10.41
CA THR A 617 -28.71 8.21 9.87
C THR A 617 -27.26 8.40 9.45
N VAL A 618 -27.01 8.66 8.16
CA VAL A 618 -25.65 8.94 7.66
C VAL A 618 -25.50 10.42 7.32
N THR A 619 -24.50 11.07 7.91
CA THR A 619 -24.23 12.50 7.71
C THR A 619 -22.81 12.71 7.20
N ASP A 620 -22.70 13.28 6.01
CA ASP A 620 -21.44 13.65 5.38
C ASP A 620 -21.09 15.12 5.68
N GLN A 621 -20.00 15.32 6.44
CA GLN A 621 -19.49 16.61 6.87
C GLN A 621 -18.18 16.95 6.14
N PRO A 622 -18.23 17.79 5.09
CA PRO A 622 -17.01 18.26 4.44
C PRO A 622 -16.26 19.25 5.34
N VAL A 623 -14.93 19.18 5.33
CA VAL A 623 -14.02 20.16 5.93
C VAL A 623 -12.98 20.63 4.90
N ASP A 624 -12.30 21.74 5.20
CA ASP A 624 -11.43 22.39 4.22
C ASP A 624 -10.23 21.52 3.80
N PRO A 625 -9.62 21.83 2.64
CA PRO A 625 -8.54 21.03 2.10
C PRO A 625 -7.28 20.97 2.98
N LEU A 626 -6.90 19.77 3.43
CA LEU A 626 -5.68 19.52 4.22
C LEU A 626 -5.04 18.15 3.90
N GLY A 627 -5.53 17.43 2.89
CA GLY A 627 -5.05 16.11 2.49
C GLY A 627 -5.53 15.00 3.44
N HIS A 628 -4.93 13.81 3.36
CA HIS A 628 -5.44 12.64 4.09
C HIS A 628 -4.97 12.50 5.56
N THR A 629 -3.91 13.21 5.96
CA THR A 629 -3.24 13.01 7.26
C THR A 629 -3.58 14.06 8.30
N GLY A 630 -3.56 13.72 9.59
CA GLY A 630 -3.70 14.69 10.68
C GLY A 630 -5.14 15.06 11.05
N TYR A 631 -6.11 14.17 10.78
CA TYR A 631 -7.52 14.36 11.18
C TYR A 631 -7.69 14.49 12.70
N TRP A 632 -6.93 13.71 13.49
CA TRP A 632 -7.04 13.64 14.95
C TRP A 632 -6.78 14.97 15.67
N THR A 633 -6.03 15.88 15.07
CA THR A 633 -5.65 17.18 15.64
C THR A 633 -6.24 18.37 14.88
N ASP A 634 -7.02 18.11 13.83
CA ASP A 634 -7.57 19.14 12.97
C ASP A 634 -8.72 19.87 13.67
N ARG A 635 -8.61 21.19 13.80
CA ARG A 635 -9.61 22.02 14.49
C ARG A 635 -10.98 21.94 13.84
N GLN A 636 -11.07 21.82 12.51
CA GLN A 636 -12.35 21.72 11.82
C GLN A 636 -13.02 20.38 12.07
N VAL A 637 -12.22 19.31 12.11
CA VAL A 637 -12.70 17.96 12.44
C VAL A 637 -13.18 17.92 13.89
N ILE A 638 -12.42 18.45 14.84
CA ILE A 638 -12.84 18.53 16.25
C ILE A 638 -14.10 19.39 16.41
N ALA A 639 -14.22 20.50 15.67
CA ALA A 639 -15.43 21.33 15.67
C ALA A 639 -16.65 20.55 15.15
N ALA A 640 -16.51 19.81 14.05
CA ALA A 640 -17.55 18.95 13.51
C ALA A 640 -18.00 17.89 14.53
N LEU A 641 -17.05 17.21 15.21
CA LEU A 641 -17.39 16.22 16.24
C LEU A 641 -18.22 16.83 17.38
N ARG A 642 -17.96 18.09 17.77
CA ARG A 642 -18.72 18.79 18.81
C ARG A 642 -20.10 19.23 18.31
N GLU A 643 -20.16 19.78 17.10
CA GLU A 643 -21.41 20.20 16.45
C GLU A 643 -22.41 19.04 16.36
N HIS A 644 -21.92 17.86 16.01
CA HIS A 644 -22.71 16.63 15.93
C HIS A 644 -22.88 15.92 17.29
N GLY A 645 -22.49 16.55 18.40
CA GLY A 645 -22.69 16.04 19.75
C GLY A 645 -21.91 14.76 20.08
N ILE A 646 -20.89 14.40 19.30
CA ILE A 646 -20.05 13.23 19.54
C ILE A 646 -19.23 13.42 20.82
N LEU A 647 -18.69 14.63 21.03
CA LEU A 647 -17.83 14.96 22.19
C LEU A 647 -18.60 15.66 23.32
N GLY A 648 -19.92 15.42 23.38
CA GLY A 648 -20.86 16.11 24.24
C GLY A 648 -21.28 17.47 23.67
N ARG A 649 -22.55 17.85 23.90
CA ARG A 649 -23.10 19.10 23.38
C ARG A 649 -22.32 20.29 23.96
N PRO A 650 -21.88 21.26 23.14
CA PRO A 650 -21.53 22.56 23.67
C PRO A 650 -22.78 23.08 24.39
N GLY A 651 -22.68 23.36 25.69
CA GLY A 651 -23.75 24.06 26.40
C GLY A 651 -23.95 25.38 25.66
N SER A 652 -25.08 25.50 24.94
CA SER A 652 -25.57 26.69 24.24
C SER A 652 -24.52 27.78 24.01
N GLN A 653 -23.58 27.58 23.08
CA GLN A 653 -22.60 28.62 22.75
C GLN A 653 -23.13 29.56 21.67
N VAL A 654 -23.04 30.84 22.02
CA VAL A 654 -23.25 32.05 21.23
C VAL A 654 -22.51 31.95 19.88
N PRO A 655 -23.11 32.40 18.76
CA PRO A 655 -22.52 32.27 17.43
C PRO A 655 -21.10 32.84 17.38
N LEU A 656 -20.13 32.02 16.92
CA LEU A 656 -18.79 32.47 16.57
C LEU A 656 -18.91 33.52 15.47
N ALA A 657 -18.67 34.79 15.83
CA ALA A 657 -18.63 35.89 14.88
C ALA A 657 -17.63 35.55 13.76
N ARG A 658 -18.15 35.48 12.53
CA ARG A 658 -17.35 35.33 11.32
C ARG A 658 -16.28 36.42 11.32
N ARG A 659 -15.02 36.03 11.41
CA ARG A 659 -13.90 36.92 11.09
C ARG A 659 -13.92 37.13 9.59
N ASP A 660 -14.51 38.25 9.17
CA ASP A 660 -14.31 38.78 7.82
C ASP A 660 -12.81 39.03 7.64
N ARG A 661 -12.19 38.29 6.71
CA ARG A 661 -10.83 38.57 6.27
C ARG A 661 -10.88 39.79 5.36
N ALA A 662 -10.29 40.89 5.80
CA ALA A 662 -9.96 42.00 4.93
C ALA A 662 -8.90 41.55 3.90
N ALA A 663 -9.20 41.85 2.64
CA ALA A 663 -8.40 41.87 1.40
C ALA A 663 -7.16 40.96 1.27
#